data_AF-A0A5J4Y2B6-F1
#
_entry.id   AF-A0A5J4Y2B6-F1
#
_cell.length_a   1.000
_cell.length_b   1.000
_cell.length_c   1.000
_cell.angle_alpha   90.00
_cell.angle_beta   90.00
_cell.angle_gamma   90.00
#
_symmetry.space_group_name_H-M   'P 1'
#
loop_
_entity.id
_entity.type
_entity.pdbx_description
1 polymer ?
#
loop_
_entity_poly.entity_id
_entity_poly.type
_entity_poly.pdbx_seq_one_letter_code
_entity_poly.pdbx_strand_id
1 'polypeptide(L)'
;RWQSRIAKQAGELVGKEEEEDLYFEGGHHSQEFVKLVGDGKLQSLFVEAMVNEACTEKDMQIWQATVRSVLNTLKQTPFTNAAALQSKLFALDVFFRPLLLQRLLAALLLEEAAQAAGKSGQAMEASSVLAPLLSVSTVPDNVRFMQTHQVTSPAKDFFTSMRRYPNMRSEVEGTDPAGVGKEAVLAWISAAAGTSTVRTAGGESKGAIERGPLKHGSSDAFSLGLVGLCLLFCKPFLGGEQKHLDRLDVLYYSQNANRLPEVAAAQTLAGRDNSEGPASFSGRPYVSQQQPGPTNAHFVPECFFLTQRVIHTGLMPSVYRFQQVSDILYRRNKQQQQQQQGGDDREEDEAESLDMWLLTDSTLAQLMDPQLAAPAVQFLVLEATWLLRLAKQDPETARKAFAKIPDYVIRDMTAWLSFVIRGGQPDLVASCRLDVLIAFLVEMLQRGDLVQSPIIQAKIVELLLTMLSPQLGRRRSKGVLGPSHQGVGEQALVAAVLGTGAAQEQLVPALMGAYAAADHVVGLDVDKDQFDKFGMRNCIDNILLELWKDPGCAASLTRLAAEAAKSSQDTTFSQYAAAVLNSLVYLLKDSLERLQDIHNIEASMADEAAWQALPPRERADKESFYEGQGKTAGGFMHMALTTLALLNKLSAHPVIKQSFLQPPLVGSQGVGLKVKDPKKYHFDPKSLLLQICEVLLRLAEDSRFVDGVAGEPDYEEPVLRKAHHILISKQLGEYEHAARLDKLIAQVAEQRQVAAPPGAAAASATPPSQQQVTLPDLSFPTAAPANPEASYRAALEPLSVSDFDSTATGAYNRAFAIMAQQVAGDTQTKMKRLSREMRNLRGKTSLPIHMASSIFVRHDTDRMDKVRALITGPEGTPYHGGCYMFDVFFPQDYPNVPPLMNMATNGEGRARFNPNLYADGKVCLSLLGTWHGTDASQKWDPQNSNLFQILLSIQGMILISDPYFNEPNVERMRGQAEGNKASSSYNAEIHLNNIRWGMIDQMRKPKPGFEGVIKAHFSQLRHTLINQCRKWFEESADMDARYRRRLADAIVELHGLLAAL
;
A
#
# COMPACT_ATOMS: atom_id res chain seq x y z
N ARG A 1 -60.56 24.94 -15.67
CA ARG A 1 -60.54 26.42 -15.81
C ARG A 1 -59.15 26.94 -16.17
N TRP A 2 -58.10 26.68 -15.38
CA TRP A 2 -56.73 27.10 -15.74
C TRP A 2 -56.19 26.40 -17.00
N GLN A 3 -56.41 25.08 -17.13
CA GLN A 3 -56.11 24.32 -18.36
C GLN A 3 -56.74 24.91 -19.63
N SER A 4 -57.95 25.50 -19.51
CA SER A 4 -58.64 26.18 -20.61
C SER A 4 -58.06 27.57 -20.91
N ARG A 5 -57.50 28.28 -19.91
CA ARG A 5 -56.73 29.52 -20.13
C ARG A 5 -55.38 29.26 -20.79
N ILE A 6 -54.70 28.19 -20.37
CA ILE A 6 -53.45 27.74 -20.99
C ILE A 6 -53.70 27.24 -22.40
N ALA A 7 -54.75 26.45 -22.63
CA ALA A 7 -55.15 26.01 -23.96
C ALA A 7 -55.39 27.20 -24.91
N LYS A 8 -55.97 28.29 -24.40
CA LYS A 8 -56.18 29.52 -25.16
C LYS A 8 -54.87 30.25 -25.51
N GLN A 9 -53.93 30.35 -24.56
CA GLN A 9 -52.59 30.93 -24.83
C GLN A 9 -51.70 30.01 -25.68
N ALA A 10 -51.83 28.70 -25.54
CA ALA A 10 -51.11 27.69 -26.31
C ALA A 10 -51.65 27.60 -27.75
N GLY A 11 -52.97 27.73 -27.94
CA GLY A 11 -53.61 27.76 -29.26
C GLY A 11 -53.10 28.89 -30.15
N GLU A 12 -52.76 30.04 -29.56
CA GLU A 12 -52.12 31.17 -30.26
C GLU A 12 -50.68 30.87 -30.72
N LEU A 13 -49.98 29.91 -30.09
CA LEU A 13 -48.60 29.50 -30.41
C LEU A 13 -48.51 28.20 -31.23
N VAL A 14 -49.48 27.28 -31.08
CA VAL A 14 -49.48 25.92 -31.66
C VAL A 14 -50.39 25.81 -32.90
N GLY A 15 -51.23 26.83 -33.16
CA GLY A 15 -51.90 27.00 -34.46
C GLY A 15 -53.04 26.01 -34.73
N LYS A 16 -53.71 25.47 -33.70
CA LYS A 16 -54.92 24.66 -33.86
C LYS A 16 -55.97 24.97 -32.79
N GLU A 17 -57.17 25.30 -33.26
CA GLU A 17 -58.40 25.43 -32.49
C GLU A 17 -59.07 24.05 -32.41
N GLU A 18 -58.82 23.27 -31.35
CA GLU A 18 -59.83 22.29 -30.90
C GLU A 18 -59.91 22.34 -29.38
N GLU A 19 -61.10 22.71 -28.90
CA GLU A 19 -61.52 22.60 -27.51
C GLU A 19 -61.79 21.12 -27.20
N GLU A 20 -61.42 20.67 -26.00
CA GLU A 20 -61.80 19.39 -25.38
C GLU A 20 -60.83 18.18 -25.44
N ASP A 21 -59.51 18.40 -25.40
CA ASP A 21 -58.62 17.38 -24.84
C ASP A 21 -57.76 17.95 -23.70
N LEU A 22 -57.92 17.39 -22.50
CA LEU A 22 -57.25 17.83 -21.27
C LEU A 22 -55.73 17.76 -21.46
N TYR A 23 -55.07 18.93 -21.47
CA TYR A 23 -53.63 19.11 -21.71
C TYR A 23 -52.69 18.25 -20.84
N PHE A 24 -53.17 17.64 -19.74
CA PHE A 24 -52.30 16.98 -18.76
C PHE A 24 -52.80 15.64 -18.19
N GLU A 25 -54.08 15.25 -18.35
CA GLU A 25 -54.57 13.93 -17.93
C GLU A 25 -54.60 12.99 -19.14
N GLY A 26 -53.42 12.46 -19.52
CA GLY A 26 -53.32 11.37 -20.52
C GLY A 26 -53.72 11.71 -21.97
N GLY A 27 -54.05 12.97 -22.28
CA GLY A 27 -54.50 13.41 -23.60
C GLY A 27 -53.37 13.68 -24.62
N HIS A 28 -53.74 13.75 -25.91
CA HIS A 28 -52.85 13.97 -27.07
C HIS A 28 -51.94 15.20 -26.92
N HIS A 29 -52.44 16.28 -26.33
CA HIS A 29 -51.69 17.53 -26.13
C HIS A 29 -50.56 17.45 -25.09
N SER A 30 -50.60 16.50 -24.15
CA SER A 30 -49.50 16.28 -23.21
C SER A 30 -48.24 15.74 -23.91
N GLN A 31 -48.44 14.82 -24.86
CA GLN A 31 -47.37 14.26 -25.69
C GLN A 31 -46.82 15.31 -26.66
N GLU A 32 -47.70 16.15 -27.20
CA GLU A 32 -47.33 17.26 -28.09
C GLU A 32 -46.55 18.35 -27.36
N PHE A 33 -46.95 18.70 -26.13
CA PHE A 33 -46.20 19.59 -25.24
C PHE A 33 -44.80 19.05 -24.93
N VAL A 34 -44.71 17.78 -24.51
CA VAL A 34 -43.42 17.11 -24.25
C VAL A 34 -42.53 17.11 -25.50
N LYS A 35 -43.10 16.88 -26.68
CA LYS A 35 -42.41 16.94 -27.97
C LYS A 35 -41.92 18.36 -28.31
N LEU A 36 -42.74 19.39 -28.09
CA LEU A 36 -42.37 20.79 -28.32
C LEU A 36 -41.25 21.26 -27.38
N VAL A 37 -41.23 20.78 -26.13
CA VAL A 37 -40.10 21.00 -25.21
C VAL A 37 -38.84 20.28 -25.72
N GLY A 38 -38.95 19.01 -26.12
CA GLY A 38 -37.83 18.24 -26.67
C GLY A 38 -37.22 18.85 -27.94
N ASP A 39 -38.05 19.48 -28.79
CA ASP A 39 -37.64 20.18 -30.01
C ASP A 39 -37.03 21.57 -29.73
N GLY A 40 -37.02 22.05 -28.49
CA GLY A 40 -36.53 23.39 -28.12
C GLY A 40 -37.38 24.53 -28.70
N LYS A 41 -38.67 24.31 -28.97
CA LYS A 41 -39.56 25.30 -29.60
C LYS A 41 -40.38 26.12 -28.60
N LEU A 42 -40.26 25.83 -27.30
CA LEU A 42 -41.01 26.52 -26.25
C LEU A 42 -40.32 27.81 -25.78
N GLN A 43 -41.12 28.82 -25.43
CA GLN A 43 -40.63 30.05 -24.80
C GLN A 43 -40.70 29.97 -23.27
N SER A 44 -39.68 30.49 -22.57
CA SER A 44 -39.60 30.48 -21.09
C SER A 44 -40.79 31.18 -20.40
N LEU A 45 -41.30 32.27 -20.98
CA LEU A 45 -42.47 33.01 -20.48
C LEU A 45 -43.74 32.17 -20.46
N PHE A 46 -43.90 31.23 -21.39
CA PHE A 46 -45.06 30.34 -21.46
C PHE A 46 -45.01 29.31 -20.32
N VAL A 47 -43.84 28.70 -20.07
CA VAL A 47 -43.64 27.79 -18.92
C VAL A 47 -43.91 28.52 -17.61
N GLU A 48 -43.46 29.76 -17.47
CA GLU A 48 -43.68 30.58 -16.27
C GLU A 48 -45.15 30.93 -16.05
N ALA A 49 -45.88 31.31 -17.09
CA ALA A 49 -47.32 31.56 -17.03
C ALA A 49 -48.11 30.29 -16.64
N MET A 50 -47.71 29.14 -17.18
CA MET A 50 -48.34 27.86 -16.90
C MET A 50 -48.17 27.40 -15.44
N VAL A 51 -46.98 27.58 -14.86
CA VAL A 51 -46.71 27.21 -13.46
C VAL A 51 -47.37 28.18 -12.49
N ASN A 52 -47.48 29.47 -12.84
CA ASN A 52 -48.16 30.49 -12.03
C ASN A 52 -49.66 30.21 -11.80
N GLU A 53 -50.31 29.47 -12.69
CA GLU A 53 -51.74 29.15 -12.60
C GLU A 53 -52.03 27.88 -11.77
N ALA A 54 -51.01 27.15 -11.31
CA ALA A 54 -51.15 25.94 -10.49
C ALA A 54 -51.40 26.30 -9.01
N CYS A 55 -52.66 26.28 -8.58
CA CYS A 55 -53.07 26.78 -7.25
C CYS A 55 -53.51 25.69 -6.26
N THR A 56 -53.75 24.44 -6.70
CA THR A 56 -54.22 23.35 -5.82
C THR A 56 -53.22 22.20 -5.72
N GLU A 57 -53.34 21.38 -4.68
CA GLU A 57 -52.48 20.20 -4.46
C GLU A 57 -52.62 19.15 -5.59
N LYS A 58 -53.84 19.01 -6.14
CA LYS A 58 -54.09 18.17 -7.32
C LYS A 58 -53.41 18.72 -8.57
N ASP A 59 -53.43 20.04 -8.78
CA ASP A 59 -52.72 20.69 -9.89
C ASP A 59 -51.20 20.50 -9.77
N MET A 60 -50.65 20.55 -8.54
CA MET A 60 -49.23 20.30 -8.26
C MET A 60 -48.81 18.86 -8.59
N GLN A 61 -49.64 17.85 -8.28
CA GLN A 61 -49.35 16.45 -8.65
C GLN A 61 -49.34 16.22 -10.17
N ILE A 62 -50.27 16.85 -10.89
CA ILE A 62 -50.33 16.81 -12.36
C ILE A 62 -49.06 17.46 -12.94
N TRP A 63 -48.63 18.60 -12.38
CA TRP A 63 -47.39 19.25 -12.75
C TRP A 63 -46.16 18.40 -12.47
N GLN A 64 -46.09 17.73 -11.31
CA GLN A 64 -45.00 16.81 -10.99
C GLN A 64 -44.87 15.68 -12.01
N ALA A 65 -46.00 15.07 -12.41
CA ALA A 65 -46.01 14.03 -13.44
C ALA A 65 -45.57 14.56 -14.82
N THR A 66 -46.01 15.77 -15.18
CA THR A 66 -45.65 16.43 -16.44
C THR A 66 -44.16 16.77 -16.49
N VAL A 67 -43.62 17.32 -15.40
CA VAL A 67 -42.19 17.64 -15.25
C VAL A 67 -41.34 16.37 -15.39
N ARG A 68 -41.73 15.26 -14.74
CA ARG A 68 -41.04 13.97 -14.84
C ARG A 68 -41.06 13.42 -16.28
N SER A 69 -42.19 13.56 -16.98
CA SER A 69 -42.32 13.15 -18.39
C SER A 69 -41.40 13.93 -19.32
N VAL A 70 -41.40 15.26 -19.22
CA VAL A 70 -40.53 16.15 -20.00
C VAL A 70 -39.05 15.82 -19.78
N LEU A 71 -38.64 15.66 -18.52
CA LEU A 71 -37.25 15.36 -18.16
C LEU A 71 -36.82 13.97 -18.64
N ASN A 72 -37.70 12.97 -18.59
CA ASN A 72 -37.44 11.64 -19.16
C ASN A 72 -37.23 11.69 -20.68
N THR A 73 -38.02 12.48 -21.41
CA THR A 73 -37.86 12.66 -22.85
C THR A 73 -36.54 13.36 -23.18
N LEU A 74 -36.19 14.43 -22.47
CA LEU A 74 -34.90 15.11 -22.63
C LEU A 74 -33.75 14.14 -22.35
N LYS A 75 -33.88 13.26 -21.35
CA LYS A 75 -32.89 12.24 -21.04
C LYS A 75 -32.65 11.26 -22.20
N GLN A 76 -33.73 10.71 -22.77
CA GLN A 76 -33.70 9.69 -23.82
C GLN A 76 -33.22 10.20 -25.18
N THR A 77 -33.14 11.51 -25.38
CA THR A 77 -32.71 12.09 -26.65
C THR A 77 -31.18 11.95 -26.81
N PRO A 78 -30.68 11.12 -27.76
CA PRO A 78 -29.25 10.83 -27.90
C PRO A 78 -28.49 12.00 -28.55
N PHE A 79 -27.20 12.12 -28.22
CA PHE A 79 -26.32 13.16 -28.78
C PHE A 79 -25.63 12.66 -30.05
N THR A 80 -26.26 12.87 -31.20
CA THR A 80 -25.71 12.42 -32.49
C THR A 80 -24.84 13.47 -33.18
N ASN A 81 -25.03 14.76 -32.87
CA ASN A 81 -24.24 15.88 -33.42
C ASN A 81 -24.31 17.14 -32.52
N ALA A 82 -23.48 18.16 -32.83
CA ALA A 82 -23.40 19.41 -32.07
C ALA A 82 -24.73 20.20 -32.03
N ALA A 83 -25.53 20.13 -33.11
CA ALA A 83 -26.83 20.79 -33.17
C ALA A 83 -27.84 20.13 -32.21
N ALA A 84 -27.85 18.79 -32.12
CA ALA A 84 -28.68 18.04 -31.18
C ALA A 84 -28.32 18.33 -29.72
N LEU A 85 -27.02 18.47 -29.43
CA LEU A 85 -26.54 18.92 -28.11
C LEU A 85 -27.01 20.34 -27.81
N GLN A 86 -26.83 21.29 -28.73
CA GLN A 86 -27.29 22.67 -28.56
C GLN A 86 -28.81 22.78 -28.36
N SER A 87 -29.62 22.04 -29.13
CA SER A 87 -31.08 22.02 -28.96
C SER A 87 -31.50 21.47 -27.60
N LYS A 88 -30.85 20.41 -27.12
CA LYS A 88 -31.12 19.84 -25.80
C LYS A 88 -30.68 20.77 -24.67
N LEU A 89 -29.54 21.44 -24.80
CA LEU A 89 -29.09 22.47 -23.86
C LEU A 89 -30.08 23.64 -23.81
N PHE A 90 -30.55 24.11 -24.97
CA PHE A 90 -31.58 25.14 -25.04
C PHE A 90 -32.89 24.72 -24.38
N ALA A 91 -33.34 23.48 -24.59
CA ALA A 91 -34.53 22.93 -23.94
C ALA A 91 -34.37 22.87 -22.42
N LEU A 92 -33.20 22.46 -21.91
CA LEU A 92 -32.88 22.50 -20.48
C LEU A 92 -32.87 23.95 -19.94
N ASP A 93 -32.32 24.90 -20.69
CA ASP A 93 -32.27 26.32 -20.31
C ASP A 93 -33.65 26.94 -20.17
N VAL A 94 -34.54 26.66 -21.13
CA VAL A 94 -35.94 27.13 -21.11
C VAL A 94 -36.69 26.52 -19.93
N PHE A 95 -36.46 25.24 -19.63
CA PHE A 95 -37.20 24.51 -18.62
C PHE A 95 -36.80 24.86 -17.19
N PHE A 96 -35.49 24.97 -16.89
CA PHE A 96 -35.00 25.17 -15.52
C PHE A 96 -34.93 26.65 -15.05
N ARG A 97 -35.18 27.62 -15.94
CA ARG A 97 -35.14 29.07 -15.63
C ARG A 97 -36.27 29.60 -14.71
N PRO A 98 -37.53 29.13 -14.76
CA PRO A 98 -38.64 29.72 -13.98
C PRO A 98 -38.56 29.50 -12.45
N LEU A 99 -38.87 30.55 -11.67
CA LEU A 99 -38.78 30.57 -10.20
C LEU A 99 -39.81 29.67 -9.48
N LEU A 100 -40.99 29.40 -10.05
CA LEU A 100 -41.96 28.49 -9.40
C LEU A 100 -41.67 27.01 -9.63
N LEU A 101 -40.96 26.64 -10.71
CA LEU A 101 -40.53 25.26 -10.96
C LEU A 101 -39.62 24.74 -9.82
N GLN A 102 -38.91 25.68 -9.18
CA GLN A 102 -38.07 25.44 -8.01
C GLN A 102 -38.84 24.86 -6.81
N ARG A 103 -40.10 25.26 -6.58
CA ARG A 103 -40.95 24.69 -5.51
C ARG A 103 -41.37 23.24 -5.82
N LEU A 104 -41.70 22.94 -7.07
CA LEU A 104 -42.04 21.59 -7.54
C LEU A 104 -40.84 20.64 -7.44
N LEU A 105 -39.64 21.13 -7.74
CA LEU A 105 -38.39 20.38 -7.63
C LEU A 105 -38.11 19.90 -6.20
N ALA A 106 -38.31 20.73 -5.15
CA ALA A 106 -38.07 20.28 -3.77
C ALA A 106 -38.92 19.08 -3.37
N ALA A 107 -40.21 19.07 -3.72
CA ALA A 107 -41.09 17.95 -3.42
C ALA A 107 -40.67 16.68 -4.15
N LEU A 108 -40.29 16.80 -5.44
CA LEU A 108 -39.79 15.69 -6.25
C LEU A 108 -38.46 15.13 -5.72
N LEU A 109 -37.54 15.99 -5.27
CA LEU A 109 -36.25 15.57 -4.69
C LEU A 109 -36.42 14.81 -3.38
N LEU A 110 -37.36 15.24 -2.52
CA LEU A 110 -37.71 14.52 -1.29
C LEU A 110 -38.36 13.17 -1.58
N GLU A 111 -39.25 13.12 -2.58
CA GLU A 111 -39.87 11.86 -3.04
C GLU A 111 -38.81 10.89 -3.56
N GLU A 112 -37.89 11.36 -4.41
CA GLU A 112 -36.77 10.57 -4.93
C GLU A 112 -35.86 10.07 -3.82
N ALA A 113 -35.49 10.93 -2.87
CA ALA A 113 -34.67 10.55 -1.72
C ALA A 113 -35.36 9.49 -0.85
N ALA A 114 -36.66 9.63 -0.59
CA ALA A 114 -37.43 8.64 0.17
C ALA A 114 -37.52 7.28 -0.55
N GLN A 115 -37.61 7.30 -1.87
CA GLN A 115 -37.67 6.09 -2.71
C GLN A 115 -36.31 5.48 -3.04
N ALA A 116 -35.19 6.11 -2.66
CA ALA A 116 -33.85 5.66 -3.02
C ALA A 116 -33.39 4.42 -2.24
N ALA A 117 -34.01 4.12 -1.09
CA ALA A 117 -33.67 2.95 -0.28
C ALA A 117 -33.85 1.65 -1.09
N GLY A 118 -32.77 0.86 -1.23
CA GLY A 118 -32.77 -0.40 -1.98
C GLY A 118 -32.68 -0.27 -3.51
N LYS A 119 -32.60 0.95 -4.07
CA LYS A 119 -32.35 1.16 -5.50
C LYS A 119 -30.87 1.07 -5.83
N SER A 120 -30.55 0.61 -7.05
CA SER A 120 -29.19 0.71 -7.61
C SER A 120 -28.88 2.15 -8.04
N GLY A 121 -27.61 2.52 -8.18
CA GLY A 121 -27.22 3.85 -8.66
C GLY A 121 -27.76 4.15 -10.07
N GLN A 122 -27.86 3.13 -10.93
CA GLN A 122 -28.48 3.26 -12.25
C GLN A 122 -29.98 3.51 -12.16
N ALA A 123 -30.68 2.83 -11.24
CA ALA A 123 -32.10 3.05 -11.02
C ALA A 123 -32.38 4.45 -10.45
N MET A 124 -31.51 4.94 -9.56
CA MET A 124 -31.56 6.31 -9.04
C MET A 124 -31.37 7.33 -10.16
N GLU A 125 -30.33 7.19 -10.98
CA GLU A 125 -30.10 8.03 -12.15
C GLU A 125 -31.27 7.94 -13.15
N ALA A 126 -31.81 6.75 -13.40
CA ALA A 126 -32.96 6.50 -14.28
C ALA A 126 -34.19 7.27 -13.85
N SER A 127 -34.50 7.29 -12.55
CA SER A 127 -35.70 7.95 -12.03
C SER A 127 -35.53 9.42 -11.69
N SER A 128 -34.31 9.98 -11.72
CA SER A 128 -34.06 11.30 -11.16
C SER A 128 -34.34 12.48 -12.09
N VAL A 129 -35.04 13.48 -11.58
CA VAL A 129 -35.32 14.77 -12.26
C VAL A 129 -34.07 15.62 -12.51
N LEU A 130 -32.99 15.40 -11.76
CA LEU A 130 -31.71 16.11 -11.97
C LEU A 130 -30.75 15.37 -12.91
N ALA A 131 -31.00 14.10 -13.22
CA ALA A 131 -30.13 13.33 -14.10
C ALA A 131 -29.94 13.94 -15.50
N PRO A 132 -30.98 14.47 -16.20
CA PRO A 132 -30.79 15.07 -17.52
C PRO A 132 -29.81 16.25 -17.53
N LEU A 133 -29.65 16.93 -16.39
CA LEU A 133 -28.74 18.05 -16.20
C LEU A 133 -27.35 17.58 -15.78
N LEU A 134 -27.28 16.65 -14.80
CA LEU A 134 -26.02 16.16 -14.25
C LEU A 134 -25.28 15.21 -15.21
N SER A 135 -26.00 14.52 -16.09
CA SER A 135 -25.42 13.63 -17.11
C SER A 135 -24.97 14.36 -18.38
N VAL A 136 -25.06 15.70 -18.44
CA VAL A 136 -24.45 16.48 -19.53
C VAL A 136 -22.94 16.54 -19.30
N SER A 137 -22.20 15.66 -19.96
CA SER A 137 -20.74 15.54 -19.81
C SER A 137 -20.07 15.27 -21.15
N THR A 138 -18.78 15.59 -21.26
CA THR A 138 -17.93 15.15 -22.38
C THR A 138 -17.69 13.64 -22.37
N VAL A 139 -17.93 12.95 -21.24
CA VAL A 139 -17.82 11.50 -21.11
C VAL A 139 -19.03 10.84 -21.80
N PRO A 140 -18.85 10.09 -22.89
CA PRO A 140 -19.97 9.52 -23.64
C PRO A 140 -20.65 8.37 -22.91
N ASP A 141 -21.99 8.34 -22.95
CA ASP A 141 -22.77 7.10 -22.69
C ASP A 141 -22.73 6.15 -23.90
N ASN A 142 -22.43 6.67 -25.10
CA ASN A 142 -22.20 5.93 -26.35
C ASN A 142 -21.17 6.67 -27.24
N VAL A 143 -20.19 5.94 -27.78
CA VAL A 143 -18.79 6.40 -27.94
C VAL A 143 -18.47 7.37 -29.11
N ARG A 144 -19.39 7.80 -29.98
CA ARG A 144 -18.96 8.24 -31.33
C ARG A 144 -18.71 9.72 -31.69
N PHE A 145 -18.72 10.74 -30.80
CA PHE A 145 -18.77 12.11 -31.37
C PHE A 145 -18.06 13.32 -30.71
N MET A 146 -17.53 13.28 -29.48
CA MET A 146 -17.13 14.54 -28.82
C MET A 146 -15.62 14.86 -28.79
N GLN A 147 -14.99 14.93 -29.96
CA GLN A 147 -13.55 15.25 -30.05
C GLN A 147 -13.18 16.74 -29.98
N THR A 148 -14.10 17.73 -30.06
CA THR A 148 -13.62 19.09 -30.38
C THR A 148 -14.37 20.30 -29.80
N HIS A 149 -15.37 20.14 -28.93
CA HIS A 149 -16.18 21.29 -28.53
C HIS A 149 -16.20 21.50 -27.01
N GLN A 150 -15.73 22.68 -26.56
CA GLN A 150 -16.07 23.21 -25.25
C GLN A 150 -17.60 23.37 -25.19
N VAL A 151 -18.27 22.51 -24.43
CA VAL A 151 -19.72 22.61 -24.23
C VAL A 151 -19.98 23.72 -23.23
N THR A 152 -20.22 24.94 -23.74
CA THR A 152 -20.73 26.06 -22.94
C THR A 152 -22.25 26.11 -23.07
N SER A 153 -22.95 25.86 -21.97
CA SER A 153 -24.42 26.00 -21.87
C SER A 153 -24.79 26.99 -20.77
N PRO A 154 -25.78 27.88 -20.98
CA PRO A 154 -26.44 28.65 -19.92
C PRO A 154 -27.03 27.80 -18.78
N ALA A 155 -27.25 26.49 -18.95
CA ALA A 155 -27.68 25.58 -17.89
C ALA A 155 -26.60 25.45 -16.79
N LYS A 156 -25.37 25.82 -17.12
CA LYS A 156 -24.27 26.01 -16.17
C LYS A 156 -24.49 27.21 -15.24
N ASP A 157 -25.19 28.24 -15.71
CA ASP A 157 -25.67 29.34 -14.87
C ASP A 157 -26.83 28.90 -13.98
N PHE A 158 -27.63 27.90 -14.39
CA PHE A 158 -28.64 27.29 -13.52
C PHE A 158 -28.01 26.59 -12.30
N PHE A 159 -26.89 25.88 -12.45
CA PHE A 159 -26.13 25.38 -11.28
C PHE A 159 -25.64 26.50 -10.36
N THR A 160 -25.21 27.61 -10.95
CA THR A 160 -24.86 28.83 -10.22
C THR A 160 -26.10 29.47 -9.56
N SER A 161 -27.29 29.30 -10.13
CA SER A 161 -28.58 29.74 -9.59
C SER A 161 -29.11 28.81 -8.49
N MET A 162 -28.84 27.50 -8.53
CA MET A 162 -29.12 26.54 -7.46
C MET A 162 -28.36 26.89 -6.17
N ARG A 163 -27.24 27.62 -6.25
CA ARG A 163 -26.58 28.22 -5.08
C ARG A 163 -27.43 29.30 -4.41
N ARG A 164 -28.24 30.02 -5.18
CA ARG A 164 -29.18 31.04 -4.68
C ARG A 164 -30.53 30.43 -4.29
N TYR A 165 -30.88 29.23 -4.75
CA TYR A 165 -32.10 28.51 -4.36
C TYR A 165 -32.36 28.47 -2.84
N PRO A 166 -31.35 28.29 -1.96
CA PRO A 166 -31.53 28.38 -0.52
C PRO A 166 -31.89 29.78 0.03
N ASN A 167 -31.71 30.84 -0.78
CA ASN A 167 -31.86 32.26 -0.41
C ASN A 167 -32.86 33.04 -1.30
N MET A 168 -33.25 32.56 -2.49
CA MET A 168 -34.20 33.20 -3.44
C MET A 168 -35.64 33.31 -2.91
N ARG A 169 -35.87 32.91 -1.65
CA ARG A 169 -37.15 32.98 -0.96
C ARG A 169 -37.38 34.27 -0.17
N SER A 170 -36.37 35.10 0.07
CA SER A 170 -36.62 36.39 0.72
C SER A 170 -37.35 37.39 -0.17
N GLU A 171 -37.43 37.13 -1.48
CA GLU A 171 -38.06 38.03 -2.46
C GLU A 171 -39.50 37.64 -2.81
N VAL A 172 -40.02 36.52 -2.29
CA VAL A 172 -41.41 36.09 -2.50
C VAL A 172 -42.05 35.76 -1.16
N GLU A 173 -42.87 36.68 -0.66
CA GLU A 173 -43.53 36.57 0.64
C GLU A 173 -44.41 35.31 0.75
N GLY A 174 -44.31 34.62 1.89
CA GLY A 174 -45.52 34.24 2.63
C GLY A 174 -45.81 32.78 2.95
N THR A 175 -45.12 31.76 2.44
CA THR A 175 -45.50 30.35 2.75
C THR A 175 -44.35 29.34 2.60
N ASP A 176 -43.46 29.24 3.59
CA ASP A 176 -42.78 27.97 3.90
C ASP A 176 -42.42 27.90 5.39
N PRO A 177 -42.76 26.83 6.12
CA PRO A 177 -42.11 26.53 7.39
C PRO A 177 -40.60 26.35 7.12
N ALA A 178 -39.77 27.17 7.77
CA ALA A 178 -38.36 27.36 7.48
C ALA A 178 -37.55 26.05 7.26
N GLY A 179 -37.20 25.72 6.01
CA GLY A 179 -36.10 24.76 5.72
C GLY A 179 -36.29 23.74 4.60
N VAL A 180 -37.49 23.60 4.02
CA VAL A 180 -37.84 22.45 3.15
C VAL A 180 -36.95 22.32 1.90
N GLY A 181 -36.52 23.42 1.27
CA GLY A 181 -35.70 23.37 0.06
C GLY A 181 -34.24 22.94 0.30
N LYS A 182 -33.62 23.39 1.39
CA LYS A 182 -32.25 22.98 1.78
C LYS A 182 -32.25 21.49 2.15
N GLU A 183 -33.27 21.08 2.90
CA GLU A 183 -33.50 19.70 3.30
C GLU A 183 -33.64 18.77 2.08
N ALA A 184 -34.46 19.16 1.11
CA ALA A 184 -34.71 18.38 -0.10
C ALA A 184 -33.44 18.09 -0.90
N VAL A 185 -32.61 19.11 -1.12
CA VAL A 185 -31.36 18.97 -1.87
C VAL A 185 -30.35 18.11 -1.12
N LEU A 186 -30.18 18.32 0.19
CA LEU A 186 -29.23 17.53 1.00
C LEU A 186 -29.65 16.05 1.11
N ALA A 187 -30.94 15.80 1.33
CA ALA A 187 -31.51 14.44 1.34
C ALA A 187 -31.30 13.73 0.00
N TRP A 188 -31.49 14.44 -1.11
CA TRP A 188 -31.29 13.89 -2.45
C TRP A 188 -29.81 13.61 -2.76
N ILE A 189 -28.89 14.53 -2.41
CA ILE A 189 -27.44 14.31 -2.58
C ILE A 189 -27.00 13.09 -1.77
N SER A 190 -27.46 12.98 -0.53
CA SER A 190 -27.20 11.82 0.33
C SER A 190 -27.69 10.52 -0.31
N ALA A 191 -28.93 10.50 -0.79
CA ALA A 191 -29.50 9.34 -1.49
C ALA A 191 -28.70 8.95 -2.74
N ALA A 192 -28.33 9.93 -3.58
CA ALA A 192 -27.52 9.71 -4.76
C ALA A 192 -26.14 9.13 -4.39
N ALA A 193 -25.44 9.73 -3.43
CA ALA A 193 -24.15 9.26 -2.95
C ALA A 193 -24.20 7.84 -2.36
N GLY A 194 -25.31 7.49 -1.68
CA GLY A 194 -25.51 6.19 -1.06
C GLY A 194 -25.68 5.07 -2.07
N THR A 195 -26.57 5.26 -3.05
CA THR A 195 -26.79 4.30 -4.15
C THR A 195 -25.55 4.11 -5.03
N SER A 196 -24.65 5.08 -5.07
CA SER A 196 -23.38 5.03 -5.80
C SER A 196 -22.22 4.36 -5.04
N THR A 197 -22.42 3.90 -3.79
CA THR A 197 -21.36 3.25 -2.99
C THR A 197 -20.74 2.02 -3.67
N VAL A 198 -21.51 1.27 -4.48
CA VAL A 198 -21.00 0.11 -5.23
C VAL A 198 -19.86 0.48 -6.20
N ARG A 199 -19.75 1.76 -6.60
CA ARG A 199 -18.66 2.25 -7.47
C ARG A 199 -17.29 2.18 -6.81
N THR A 200 -17.19 2.17 -5.47
CA THR A 200 -15.90 2.16 -4.76
C THR A 200 -15.26 0.76 -4.75
N ALA A 201 -16.07 -0.29 -4.59
CA ALA A 201 -15.61 -1.69 -4.60
C ALA A 201 -14.99 -2.14 -5.94
N GLY A 202 -15.38 -1.51 -7.06
CA GLY A 202 -14.86 -1.80 -8.40
C GLY A 202 -13.56 -1.08 -8.78
N GLY A 203 -13.14 -0.07 -8.02
CA GLY A 203 -11.93 0.73 -8.33
C GLY A 203 -10.64 0.16 -7.75
N GLU A 204 -10.74 -0.58 -6.65
CA GLU A 204 -9.59 -0.96 -5.81
C GLU A 204 -8.92 -2.29 -6.21
N SER A 205 -9.61 -3.18 -6.92
CA SER A 205 -9.03 -4.47 -7.35
C SER A 205 -8.47 -4.41 -8.78
N LYS A 206 -7.19 -4.77 -8.92
CA LYS A 206 -6.57 -5.03 -10.24
C LYS A 206 -7.35 -6.15 -10.93
N GLY A 207 -8.02 -5.83 -12.05
CA GLY A 207 -8.82 -6.79 -12.81
C GLY A 207 -10.34 -6.67 -12.64
N ALA A 208 -10.84 -5.65 -11.94
CA ALA A 208 -12.28 -5.39 -11.83
C ALA A 208 -12.98 -5.19 -13.19
N ILE A 209 -12.28 -4.62 -14.18
CA ILE A 209 -12.78 -4.48 -15.57
C ILE A 209 -13.01 -5.85 -16.22
N GLU A 210 -12.10 -6.80 -16.01
CA GLU A 210 -12.18 -8.14 -16.61
C GLU A 210 -13.22 -9.04 -15.92
N ARG A 211 -13.51 -8.81 -14.64
CA ARG A 211 -14.59 -9.50 -13.90
C ARG A 211 -15.95 -8.78 -14.01
N GLY A 212 -16.01 -7.72 -14.80
CA GLY A 212 -17.18 -6.87 -15.04
C GLY A 212 -17.42 -5.87 -13.90
N PRO A 213 -17.20 -4.56 -14.11
CA PRO A 213 -17.55 -3.56 -13.13
C PRO A 213 -18.76 -2.75 -13.60
N LEU A 214 -19.61 -2.36 -12.64
CA LEU A 214 -20.56 -1.24 -12.74
C LEU A 214 -21.94 -1.47 -13.38
N LYS A 215 -22.39 -2.71 -13.62
CA LYS A 215 -23.82 -2.93 -13.97
C LYS A 215 -24.82 -2.39 -12.91
N HIS A 216 -24.35 -2.04 -11.71
CA HIS A 216 -25.20 -1.60 -10.60
C HIS A 216 -24.90 -0.17 -10.09
N GLY A 217 -23.89 0.54 -10.63
CA GLY A 217 -23.52 1.91 -10.21
C GLY A 217 -23.98 2.98 -11.21
N SER A 218 -24.15 4.23 -10.76
CA SER A 218 -24.46 5.40 -11.62
C SER A 218 -23.42 5.62 -12.72
N SER A 219 -23.75 6.35 -13.79
CA SER A 219 -22.82 6.74 -14.86
C SER A 219 -21.73 7.70 -14.36
N ASP A 220 -20.62 7.79 -15.11
CA ASP A 220 -19.53 8.74 -14.78
C ASP A 220 -19.95 10.18 -15.03
N ALA A 221 -20.72 10.42 -16.10
CA ALA A 221 -21.30 11.72 -16.39
C ALA A 221 -22.13 12.24 -15.20
N PHE A 222 -23.12 11.45 -14.75
CA PHE A 222 -23.95 11.80 -13.61
C PHE A 222 -23.15 12.02 -12.34
N SER A 223 -22.19 11.14 -12.06
CA SER A 223 -21.40 11.18 -10.84
C SER A 223 -20.46 12.39 -10.78
N LEU A 224 -19.81 12.75 -11.89
CA LEU A 224 -18.96 13.93 -11.98
C LEU A 224 -19.79 15.23 -11.96
N GLY A 225 -20.97 15.23 -12.58
CA GLY A 225 -21.94 16.32 -12.43
C GLY A 225 -22.37 16.54 -10.98
N LEU A 226 -22.63 15.45 -10.24
CA LEU A 226 -22.98 15.50 -8.82
C LEU A 226 -21.82 16.08 -7.97
N VAL A 227 -20.58 15.68 -8.27
CA VAL A 227 -19.37 16.26 -7.63
C VAL A 227 -19.31 17.77 -7.90
N GLY A 228 -19.48 18.19 -9.15
CA GLY A 228 -19.50 19.61 -9.53
C GLY A 228 -20.55 20.41 -8.76
N LEU A 229 -21.77 19.87 -8.62
CA LEU A 229 -22.84 20.48 -7.83
C LEU A 229 -22.45 20.66 -6.35
N CYS A 230 -21.87 19.64 -5.73
CA CYS A 230 -21.44 19.68 -4.33
C CYS A 230 -20.31 20.70 -4.10
N LEU A 231 -19.34 20.76 -5.02
CA LEU A 231 -18.26 21.76 -4.97
C LEU A 231 -18.78 23.20 -5.14
N LEU A 232 -19.82 23.41 -5.95
CA LEU A 232 -20.48 24.71 -6.07
C LEU A 232 -21.16 25.15 -4.76
N PHE A 233 -21.77 24.23 -4.03
CA PHE A 233 -22.31 24.51 -2.70
C PHE A 233 -21.20 24.82 -1.67
N CYS A 234 -20.02 24.23 -1.84
CA CYS A 234 -18.86 24.48 -0.98
C CYS A 234 -18.13 25.80 -1.28
N LYS A 235 -18.24 26.32 -2.51
CA LYS A 235 -17.59 27.57 -2.97
C LYS A 235 -17.61 28.75 -1.98
N PRO A 236 -18.72 29.06 -1.26
CA PRO A 236 -18.74 30.16 -0.29
C PRO A 236 -17.73 30.04 0.84
N PHE A 237 -17.28 28.83 1.19
CA PHE A 237 -16.42 28.58 2.33
C PHE A 237 -15.10 27.87 1.97
N LEU A 238 -14.80 27.68 0.68
CA LEU A 238 -13.51 27.16 0.20
C LEU A 238 -12.31 28.05 0.59
N GLY A 239 -12.54 29.35 0.86
CA GLY A 239 -11.50 30.27 1.32
C GLY A 239 -10.95 29.98 2.72
N GLY A 240 -11.51 29.01 3.45
CA GLY A 240 -10.98 28.58 4.75
C GLY A 240 -11.20 29.58 5.88
N GLU A 241 -12.24 30.41 5.80
CA GLU A 241 -12.56 31.34 6.90
C GLU A 241 -12.86 30.57 8.21
N GLN A 242 -12.25 31.01 9.30
CA GLN A 242 -12.27 30.32 10.59
C GLN A 242 -13.70 30.03 11.09
N LYS A 243 -14.64 30.97 10.86
CA LYS A 243 -16.07 30.84 11.21
C LYS A 243 -16.77 29.63 10.59
N HIS A 244 -16.28 29.13 9.45
CA HIS A 244 -16.83 27.96 8.77
C HIS A 244 -16.20 26.68 9.31
N LEU A 245 -14.89 26.70 9.53
CA LEU A 245 -14.17 25.58 10.14
C LEU A 245 -14.63 25.28 11.57
N ASP A 246 -14.98 26.30 12.36
CA ASP A 246 -15.52 26.16 13.72
C ASP A 246 -16.85 25.38 13.77
N ARG A 247 -17.56 25.29 12.64
CA ARG A 247 -18.84 24.57 12.55
C ARG A 247 -18.67 23.09 12.21
N LEU A 248 -17.48 22.66 11.78
CA LEU A 248 -17.22 21.29 11.34
C LEU A 248 -16.87 20.40 12.55
N ASP A 249 -17.88 19.71 13.08
CA ASP A 249 -17.73 18.79 14.22
C ASP A 249 -17.46 17.35 13.75
N VAL A 250 -16.43 16.73 14.32
CA VAL A 250 -16.05 15.33 14.06
C VAL A 250 -17.12 14.35 14.53
N LEU A 251 -17.91 14.73 15.53
CA LEU A 251 -19.04 13.91 15.99
C LEU A 251 -20.06 13.66 14.87
N TYR A 252 -20.04 14.46 13.79
CA TYR A 252 -20.87 14.24 12.62
C TYR A 252 -20.78 12.80 12.10
N TYR A 253 -19.60 12.16 12.04
CA TYR A 253 -19.48 10.75 11.59
C TYR A 253 -20.13 9.74 12.54
N SER A 254 -20.20 10.04 13.84
CA SER A 254 -20.75 9.16 14.87
C SER A 254 -22.22 9.47 15.24
N GLN A 255 -22.76 10.58 14.77
CA GLN A 255 -24.12 11.00 15.12
C GLN A 255 -25.15 10.14 14.40
N ASN A 256 -26.05 9.53 15.19
CA ASN A 256 -27.17 8.74 14.69
C ASN A 256 -28.18 9.52 13.81
N ALA A 257 -28.01 10.83 13.67
CA ALA A 257 -28.88 11.73 12.90
C ALA A 257 -28.20 12.31 11.63
N ASN A 258 -26.99 11.88 11.27
CA ASN A 258 -26.31 12.36 10.06
C ASN A 258 -26.92 11.77 8.77
N ARG A 259 -26.64 12.41 7.62
CA ARG A 259 -27.06 11.94 6.28
C ARG A 259 -25.98 11.18 5.54
N LEU A 260 -24.95 10.69 6.21
CA LEU A 260 -23.91 9.93 5.51
C LEU A 260 -24.45 8.53 5.20
N PRO A 261 -24.46 8.10 3.92
CA PRO A 261 -24.85 6.75 3.56
C PRO A 261 -23.91 5.74 4.22
N GLU A 262 -24.45 4.55 4.52
CA GLU A 262 -23.77 3.48 5.25
C GLU A 262 -22.32 3.28 4.79
N VAL A 263 -21.39 3.42 5.74
CA VAL A 263 -19.99 3.06 5.53
C VAL A 263 -19.80 1.70 6.18
N ALA A 264 -19.96 0.63 5.40
CA ALA A 264 -19.75 -0.74 5.88
C ALA A 264 -18.39 -0.83 6.59
N ALA A 265 -18.39 -1.09 7.91
CA ALA A 265 -17.23 -1.26 8.78
C ALA A 265 -15.94 -0.57 8.28
N ALA A 266 -16.01 0.75 8.03
CA ALA A 266 -14.91 1.47 7.41
C ALA A 266 -13.68 1.42 8.31
N GLN A 267 -12.51 1.16 7.71
CA GLN A 267 -11.26 1.49 8.38
C GLN A 267 -11.25 3.00 8.65
N THR A 268 -10.93 3.39 9.88
CA THR A 268 -10.76 4.79 10.25
C THR A 268 -9.27 5.13 10.22
N LEU A 269 -8.93 6.42 10.28
CA LEU A 269 -7.52 6.86 10.32
C LEU A 269 -6.76 6.25 11.51
N ALA A 270 -7.41 6.07 12.65
CA ALA A 270 -6.82 5.47 13.85
C ALA A 270 -7.08 3.95 13.98
N GLY A 271 -7.47 3.25 12.91
CA GLY A 271 -7.69 1.80 12.89
C GLY A 271 -9.17 1.38 12.84
N ARG A 272 -9.49 0.13 13.22
CA ARG A 272 -10.90 -0.31 13.34
C ARG A 272 -11.47 0.16 14.67
N ASP A 273 -12.58 0.86 14.63
CA ASP A 273 -13.35 1.16 15.84
C ASP A 273 -14.14 -0.09 16.26
N ASN A 274 -13.66 -0.78 17.30
CA ASN A 274 -14.28 -2.00 17.84
C ASN A 274 -15.36 -1.69 18.90
N SER A 275 -15.65 -0.40 19.18
CA SER A 275 -16.53 -0.01 20.28
C SER A 275 -18.03 -0.18 19.99
N GLU A 276 -18.41 -0.35 18.72
CA GLU A 276 -19.76 -0.72 18.32
C GLU A 276 -19.65 -1.89 17.32
N GLY A 277 -20.38 -2.98 17.56
CA GLY A 277 -20.48 -4.08 16.58
C GLY A 277 -21.00 -3.56 15.23
N PRO A 278 -21.02 -4.36 14.15
CA PRO A 278 -21.65 -3.95 12.91
C PRO A 278 -23.12 -3.66 13.20
N ALA A 279 -23.43 -2.40 13.51
CA ALA A 279 -24.77 -1.95 13.66
C ALA A 279 -25.36 -2.08 12.27
N SER A 280 -26.30 -3.01 12.14
CA SER A 280 -27.14 -3.14 10.96
C SER A 280 -27.91 -1.83 10.81
N PHE A 281 -27.32 -0.86 10.11
CA PHE A 281 -27.89 0.46 9.83
C PHE A 281 -28.69 0.47 8.52
N SER A 282 -28.97 -0.71 7.96
CA SER A 282 -29.93 -0.89 6.88
C SER A 282 -31.31 -0.39 7.31
N GLY A 283 -31.74 0.76 6.80
CA GLY A 283 -33.11 1.24 6.97
C GLY A 283 -33.28 2.68 7.46
N ARG A 284 -32.22 3.49 7.57
CA ARG A 284 -32.42 4.94 7.84
C ARG A 284 -32.90 5.67 6.59
N PRO A 285 -33.99 6.46 6.66
CA PRO A 285 -34.39 7.32 5.57
C PRO A 285 -33.34 8.43 5.38
N TYR A 286 -32.98 8.72 4.11
CA TYR A 286 -32.13 9.87 3.73
C TYR A 286 -32.74 11.24 4.10
N VAL A 287 -33.99 11.22 4.54
CA VAL A 287 -34.80 12.34 5.01
C VAL A 287 -34.79 12.35 6.54
N SER A 288 -34.52 13.50 7.15
CA SER A 288 -34.61 13.64 8.62
C SER A 288 -36.09 13.49 9.04
N GLN A 289 -36.47 12.31 9.51
CA GLN A 289 -37.80 12.14 10.11
C GLN A 289 -37.80 12.78 11.50
N GLN A 290 -38.43 13.96 11.61
CA GLN A 290 -38.96 14.57 12.83
C GLN A 290 -38.06 14.49 14.10
N GLN A 291 -37.11 15.42 14.24
CA GLN A 291 -36.96 16.34 15.38
C GLN A 291 -35.69 17.18 15.16
N PRO A 292 -35.73 18.51 15.33
CA PRO A 292 -34.52 19.30 15.52
C PRO A 292 -33.95 18.95 16.91
N GLY A 293 -33.13 17.90 16.96
CA GLY A 293 -32.27 17.64 18.10
C GLY A 293 -31.36 18.85 18.36
N PRO A 294 -31.01 19.11 19.63
CA PRO A 294 -30.59 20.44 20.06
C PRO A 294 -29.25 20.80 19.42
N THR A 295 -29.27 21.91 18.68
CA THR A 295 -28.13 22.65 18.12
C THR A 295 -27.45 22.05 16.86
N ASN A 296 -27.85 22.60 15.71
CA ASN A 296 -26.95 22.98 14.60
C ASN A 296 -26.56 21.95 13.51
N ALA A 297 -27.51 21.22 12.88
CA ALA A 297 -27.29 20.74 11.51
C ALA A 297 -27.34 21.93 10.53
N HIS A 298 -26.26 22.72 10.51
CA HIS A 298 -26.11 23.83 9.57
C HIS A 298 -25.86 23.29 8.17
N PHE A 299 -26.40 23.97 7.17
CA PHE A 299 -26.19 23.66 5.74
C PHE A 299 -24.71 23.51 5.37
N VAL A 300 -23.80 24.24 6.03
CA VAL A 300 -22.37 24.24 5.74
C VAL A 300 -21.68 22.90 6.10
N PRO A 301 -21.74 22.40 7.35
CA PRO A 301 -21.27 21.05 7.71
C PRO A 301 -21.83 19.93 6.83
N GLU A 302 -23.14 19.94 6.57
CA GLU A 302 -23.80 18.96 5.70
C GLU A 302 -23.21 18.95 4.28
N CYS A 303 -23.06 20.13 3.67
CA CYS A 303 -22.40 20.25 2.37
C CYS A 303 -20.95 19.76 2.42
N PHE A 304 -20.19 20.07 3.47
CA PHE A 304 -18.80 19.63 3.59
C PHE A 304 -18.69 18.10 3.60
N PHE A 305 -19.36 17.42 4.54
CA PHE A 305 -19.26 15.96 4.69
C PHE A 305 -19.89 15.20 3.52
N LEU A 306 -21.00 15.68 2.95
CA LEU A 306 -21.57 15.08 1.74
C LEU A 306 -20.64 15.26 0.53
N THR A 307 -19.94 16.38 0.42
CA THR A 307 -18.95 16.60 -0.66
C THR A 307 -17.80 15.61 -0.55
N GLN A 308 -17.27 15.37 0.65
CA GLN A 308 -16.26 14.32 0.88
C GLN A 308 -16.76 12.96 0.38
N ARG A 309 -18.01 12.61 0.72
CA ARG A 309 -18.61 11.33 0.32
C ARG A 309 -18.80 11.23 -1.19
N VAL A 310 -19.26 12.29 -1.84
CA VAL A 310 -19.48 12.32 -3.30
C VAL A 310 -18.15 12.30 -4.07
N ILE A 311 -17.08 12.89 -3.53
CA ILE A 311 -15.72 12.72 -4.09
C ILE A 311 -15.32 11.24 -4.04
N HIS A 312 -15.54 10.58 -2.89
CA HIS A 312 -15.22 9.16 -2.70
C HIS A 312 -16.02 8.22 -3.61
N THR A 313 -17.33 8.44 -3.78
CA THR A 313 -18.21 7.54 -4.55
C THR A 313 -18.35 7.92 -6.03
N GLY A 314 -18.03 9.16 -6.39
CA GLY A 314 -18.17 9.71 -7.73
C GLY A 314 -16.84 9.96 -8.44
N LEU A 315 -16.08 10.94 -7.94
CA LEU A 315 -14.84 11.42 -8.57
C LEU A 315 -13.75 10.34 -8.62
N MET A 316 -13.44 9.73 -7.47
CA MET A 316 -12.33 8.78 -7.36
C MET A 316 -12.54 7.50 -8.20
N PRO A 317 -13.73 6.87 -8.23
CA PRO A 317 -13.98 5.75 -9.13
C PRO A 317 -13.80 6.07 -10.61
N SER A 318 -14.09 7.31 -11.04
CA SER A 318 -13.83 7.75 -12.41
C SER A 318 -12.34 7.89 -12.70
N VAL A 319 -11.56 8.40 -11.74
CA VAL A 319 -10.08 8.42 -11.83
C VAL A 319 -9.51 7.01 -11.93
N TYR A 320 -9.96 6.09 -11.08
CA TYR A 320 -9.47 4.70 -11.09
C TYR A 320 -9.83 3.99 -12.38
N ARG A 321 -11.04 4.20 -12.91
CA ARG A 321 -11.42 3.66 -14.22
C ARG A 321 -10.53 4.20 -15.34
N PHE A 322 -10.31 5.50 -15.37
CA PHE A 322 -9.41 6.12 -16.34
C PHE A 322 -8.01 5.48 -16.29
N GLN A 323 -7.43 5.30 -15.10
CA GLN A 323 -6.12 4.68 -14.93
C GLN A 323 -6.10 3.23 -15.42
N GLN A 324 -7.12 2.43 -15.09
CA GLN A 324 -7.23 1.04 -15.51
C GLN A 324 -7.38 0.90 -17.04
N VAL A 325 -8.23 1.72 -17.66
CA VAL A 325 -8.42 1.73 -19.12
C VAL A 325 -7.13 2.16 -19.83
N SER A 326 -6.46 3.21 -19.33
CA SER A 326 -5.17 3.67 -19.86
C SER A 326 -4.10 2.57 -19.80
N ASP A 327 -4.06 1.78 -18.71
CA ASP A 327 -3.15 0.64 -18.57
C ASP A 327 -3.47 -0.50 -19.56
N ILE A 328 -4.74 -0.74 -19.87
CA ILE A 328 -5.16 -1.75 -20.88
C ILE A 328 -4.71 -1.30 -22.27
N LEU A 329 -4.99 -0.04 -22.64
CA LEU A 329 -4.59 0.54 -23.92
C LEU A 329 -3.08 0.50 -24.13
N TYR A 330 -2.30 0.85 -23.09
CA TYR A 330 -0.85 0.80 -23.15
C TYR A 330 -0.33 -0.62 -23.41
N ARG A 331 -0.91 -1.62 -22.73
CA ARG A 331 -0.53 -3.04 -22.92
C ARG A 331 -0.86 -3.53 -24.32
N ARG A 332 -2.07 -3.24 -24.83
CA ARG A 332 -2.49 -3.59 -26.19
C ARG A 332 -1.59 -2.95 -27.25
N ASN A 333 -1.32 -1.65 -27.14
CA ASN A 333 -0.47 -0.95 -28.10
C ASN A 333 0.96 -1.53 -28.12
N LYS A 334 1.51 -1.88 -26.95
CA LYS A 334 2.82 -2.56 -26.86
C LYS A 334 2.81 -3.95 -27.49
N GLN A 335 1.73 -4.72 -27.33
CA GLN A 335 1.58 -6.05 -27.96
C GLN A 335 1.45 -5.92 -29.49
N GLN A 336 0.65 -4.98 -29.98
CA GLN A 336 0.51 -4.70 -31.42
C GLN A 336 1.84 -4.26 -32.06
N GLN A 337 2.64 -3.43 -31.37
CA GLN A 337 3.98 -3.07 -31.86
C GLN A 337 4.94 -4.27 -31.95
N GLN A 338 4.69 -5.34 -31.19
CA GLN A 338 5.52 -6.54 -31.16
C GLN A 338 5.02 -7.65 -32.10
N GLN A 339 3.74 -7.67 -32.46
CA GLN A 339 3.15 -8.63 -33.39
C GLN A 339 2.98 -8.00 -34.79
N GLN A 340 3.94 -8.25 -35.69
CA GLN A 340 3.74 -8.05 -37.13
C GLN A 340 3.14 -9.32 -37.75
N GLN A 341 1.81 -9.50 -37.69
CA GLN A 341 1.11 -10.47 -38.55
C GLN A 341 -0.39 -10.12 -38.66
N GLY A 342 -0.93 -10.18 -39.88
CA GLY A 342 -2.26 -9.66 -40.24
C GLY A 342 -3.38 -10.72 -40.28
N GLY A 343 -4.62 -10.23 -40.17
CA GLY A 343 -5.89 -10.96 -40.31
C GLY A 343 -7.08 -10.01 -40.09
N ASP A 344 -8.29 -10.43 -40.51
CA ASP A 344 -9.56 -9.67 -40.41
C ASP A 344 -9.92 -9.23 -38.97
N ASP A 345 -9.47 -9.97 -37.95
CA ASP A 345 -9.66 -9.62 -36.53
C ASP A 345 -9.02 -8.26 -36.15
N ARG A 346 -8.11 -7.74 -37.00
CA ARG A 346 -7.43 -6.46 -36.80
C ARG A 346 -8.35 -5.25 -36.92
N GLU A 347 -9.36 -5.27 -37.79
CA GLU A 347 -10.25 -4.11 -37.98
C GLU A 347 -11.20 -3.94 -36.80
N GLU A 348 -11.73 -5.04 -36.24
CA GLU A 348 -12.54 -5.01 -35.02
C GLU A 348 -11.69 -4.61 -33.79
N ASP A 349 -10.48 -5.17 -33.63
CA ASP A 349 -9.55 -4.81 -32.55
C ASP A 349 -9.08 -3.34 -32.64
N GLU A 350 -8.86 -2.81 -33.85
CA GLU A 350 -8.50 -1.40 -34.07
C GLU A 350 -9.68 -0.46 -33.77
N ALA A 351 -10.91 -0.83 -34.13
CA ALA A 351 -12.12 -0.08 -33.80
C ALA A 351 -12.39 -0.05 -32.29
N GLU A 352 -12.31 -1.19 -31.58
CA GLU A 352 -12.44 -1.24 -30.12
C GLU A 352 -11.32 -0.44 -29.42
N SER A 353 -10.09 -0.50 -29.94
CA SER A 353 -8.97 0.27 -29.40
C SER A 353 -9.16 1.78 -29.57
N LEU A 354 -9.72 2.21 -30.71
CA LEU A 354 -10.04 3.61 -30.97
C LEU A 354 -11.14 4.12 -30.03
N ASP A 355 -12.21 3.34 -29.84
CA ASP A 355 -13.31 3.65 -28.93
C ASP A 355 -12.82 3.80 -27.47
N MET A 356 -11.92 2.91 -27.03
CA MET A 356 -11.30 2.99 -25.70
C MET A 356 -10.35 4.19 -25.55
N TRP A 357 -9.61 4.55 -26.61
CA TRP A 357 -8.80 5.78 -26.63
C TRP A 357 -9.66 7.03 -26.49
N LEU A 358 -10.76 7.09 -27.23
CA LEU A 358 -11.69 8.22 -27.19
C LEU A 358 -12.39 8.33 -25.82
N LEU A 359 -12.76 7.21 -25.21
CA LEU A 359 -13.27 7.19 -23.83
C LEU A 359 -12.24 7.72 -22.84
N THR A 360 -10.98 7.34 -23.00
CA THR A 360 -9.87 7.77 -22.13
C THR A 360 -9.64 9.28 -22.24
N ASP A 361 -9.59 9.81 -23.46
CA ASP A 361 -9.35 11.23 -23.73
C ASP A 361 -10.51 12.11 -23.24
N SER A 362 -11.76 11.71 -23.54
CA SER A 362 -12.96 12.43 -23.08
C SER A 362 -13.10 12.44 -21.55
N THR A 363 -12.74 11.33 -20.88
CA THR A 363 -12.71 11.25 -19.41
C THR A 363 -11.62 12.15 -18.83
N LEU A 364 -10.42 12.15 -19.41
CA LEU A 364 -9.35 13.04 -18.97
C LEU A 364 -9.73 14.52 -19.12
N ALA A 365 -10.32 14.89 -20.26
CA ALA A 365 -10.80 16.24 -20.52
C ALA A 365 -11.82 16.70 -19.47
N GLN A 366 -12.77 15.83 -19.10
CA GLN A 366 -13.77 16.15 -18.06
C GLN A 366 -13.13 16.31 -16.68
N LEU A 367 -12.23 15.40 -16.30
CA LEU A 367 -11.57 15.42 -14.99
C LEU A 367 -10.63 16.63 -14.84
N MET A 368 -9.98 17.05 -15.94
CA MET A 368 -9.06 18.18 -15.98
C MET A 368 -9.76 19.52 -16.35
N ASP A 369 -11.09 19.55 -16.47
CA ASP A 369 -11.83 20.81 -16.62
C ASP A 369 -11.52 21.71 -15.41
N PRO A 370 -10.96 22.92 -15.61
CA PRO A 370 -10.65 23.83 -14.52
C PRO A 370 -11.84 24.12 -13.59
N GLN A 371 -13.07 24.00 -14.08
CA GLN A 371 -14.28 24.24 -13.31
C GLN A 371 -14.65 23.09 -12.36
N LEU A 372 -14.11 21.90 -12.59
CA LEU A 372 -14.18 20.76 -11.68
C LEU A 372 -12.90 20.66 -10.85
N ALA A 373 -11.74 20.72 -11.52
CA ALA A 373 -10.45 20.47 -10.91
C ALA A 373 -10.05 21.52 -9.87
N ALA A 374 -10.19 22.82 -10.19
CA ALA A 374 -9.76 23.87 -9.26
C ALA A 374 -10.61 23.89 -7.97
N PRO A 375 -11.96 23.84 -8.00
CA PRO A 375 -12.75 23.74 -6.79
C PRO A 375 -12.51 22.45 -6.01
N ALA A 376 -12.26 21.31 -6.67
CA ALA A 376 -11.92 20.06 -6.01
C ALA A 376 -10.59 20.16 -5.24
N VAL A 377 -9.55 20.73 -5.86
CA VAL A 377 -8.27 20.99 -5.18
C VAL A 377 -8.45 21.94 -3.99
N GLN A 378 -9.21 23.03 -4.15
CA GLN A 378 -9.49 23.97 -3.06
C GLN A 378 -10.25 23.31 -1.90
N PHE A 379 -11.22 22.44 -2.20
CA PHE A 379 -11.96 21.69 -1.20
C PHE A 379 -11.05 20.75 -0.41
N LEU A 380 -10.15 20.03 -1.07
CA LEU A 380 -9.21 19.12 -0.42
C LEU A 380 -8.17 19.87 0.42
N VAL A 381 -7.78 21.08 0.04
CA VAL A 381 -6.92 21.93 0.88
C VAL A 381 -7.67 22.47 2.10
N LEU A 382 -8.96 22.79 1.96
CA LEU A 382 -9.83 23.10 3.11
C LEU A 382 -9.94 21.91 4.06
N GLU A 383 -10.10 20.70 3.52
CA GLU A 383 -10.12 19.44 4.28
C GLU A 383 -8.80 19.20 5.02
N ALA A 384 -7.65 19.39 4.36
CA ALA A 384 -6.34 19.34 5.00
C ALA A 384 -6.19 20.37 6.14
N THR A 385 -6.74 21.57 5.95
CA THR A 385 -6.76 22.62 6.97
C THR A 385 -7.57 22.20 8.20
N TRP A 386 -8.75 21.60 7.98
CA TRP A 386 -9.60 21.09 9.05
C TRP A 386 -8.92 19.93 9.81
N LEU A 387 -8.34 18.96 9.10
CA LEU A 387 -7.63 17.83 9.72
C LEU A 387 -6.40 18.28 10.52
N LEU A 388 -5.60 19.22 9.98
CA LEU A 388 -4.44 19.77 10.69
C LEU A 388 -4.86 20.48 11.99
N ARG A 389 -5.99 21.18 11.98
CA ARG A 389 -6.52 21.82 13.19
C ARG A 389 -6.90 20.78 14.24
N LEU A 390 -7.51 19.67 13.85
CA LEU A 390 -7.85 18.58 14.76
C LEU A 390 -6.59 17.90 15.31
N ALA A 391 -5.58 17.68 14.48
CA ALA A 391 -4.32 17.07 14.89
C ALA A 391 -3.56 17.90 15.93
N LYS A 392 -3.69 19.24 15.88
CA LYS A 392 -3.07 20.19 16.82
C LYS A 392 -3.82 20.37 18.15
N GLN A 393 -4.97 19.71 18.33
CA GLN A 393 -5.64 19.67 19.63
C GLN A 393 -4.85 18.82 20.63
N ASP A 394 -5.34 18.71 21.86
CA ASP A 394 -4.72 17.84 22.85
C ASP A 394 -4.65 16.39 22.30
N PRO A 395 -3.59 15.61 22.64
CA PRO A 395 -3.35 14.31 22.03
C PRO A 395 -4.52 13.32 22.16
N GLU A 396 -5.24 13.36 23.28
CA GLU A 396 -6.36 12.45 23.55
C GLU A 396 -7.59 12.80 22.72
N THR A 397 -7.96 14.07 22.65
CA THR A 397 -9.08 14.55 21.81
C THR A 397 -8.77 14.34 20.33
N ALA A 398 -7.54 14.62 19.89
CA ALA A 398 -7.11 14.34 18.52
C ALA A 398 -7.26 12.84 18.19
N ARG A 399 -6.81 11.94 19.07
CA ARG A 399 -6.94 10.49 18.86
C ARG A 399 -8.41 10.05 18.78
N LYS A 400 -9.26 10.56 19.67
CA LYS A 400 -10.72 10.28 19.64
C LYS A 400 -11.39 10.80 18.38
N ALA A 401 -10.94 11.95 17.86
CA ALA A 401 -11.43 12.50 16.61
C ALA A 401 -11.03 11.62 15.42
N PHE A 402 -9.74 11.31 15.27
CA PHE A 402 -9.21 10.53 14.15
C PHE A 402 -9.72 9.09 14.13
N ALA A 403 -10.09 8.53 15.28
CA ALA A 403 -10.77 7.24 15.39
C ALA A 403 -12.18 7.20 14.78
N LYS A 404 -12.76 8.36 14.43
CA LYS A 404 -14.07 8.45 13.79
C LYS A 404 -14.01 8.81 12.31
N ILE A 405 -12.86 9.27 11.83
CA ILE A 405 -12.71 9.78 10.47
C ILE A 405 -12.36 8.61 9.54
N PRO A 406 -13.12 8.39 8.45
CA PRO A 406 -12.80 7.32 7.49
C PRO A 406 -11.42 7.48 6.85
N ASP A 407 -10.76 6.36 6.59
CA ASP A 407 -9.42 6.33 5.98
C ASP A 407 -9.38 6.97 4.57
N TYR A 408 -10.47 6.80 3.81
CA TYR A 408 -10.57 7.29 2.44
C TYR A 408 -10.41 8.81 2.33
N VAL A 409 -10.65 9.56 3.41
CA VAL A 409 -10.53 11.03 3.42
C VAL A 409 -9.13 11.47 2.99
N ILE A 410 -8.08 10.91 3.61
CA ILE A 410 -6.69 11.24 3.25
C ILE A 410 -6.27 10.53 1.96
N ARG A 411 -6.76 9.31 1.73
CA ARG A 411 -6.43 8.50 0.55
C ARG A 411 -6.93 9.16 -0.74
N ASP A 412 -8.14 9.66 -0.76
CA ASP A 412 -8.76 10.29 -1.93
C ASP A 412 -8.14 11.67 -2.18
N MET A 413 -7.85 12.43 -1.11
CA MET A 413 -7.08 13.68 -1.19
C MET A 413 -5.74 13.46 -1.89
N THR A 414 -4.93 12.53 -1.39
CA THR A 414 -3.59 12.26 -1.92
C THR A 414 -3.62 11.73 -3.35
N ALA A 415 -4.61 10.90 -3.68
CA ALA A 415 -4.80 10.36 -5.02
C ALA A 415 -5.25 11.43 -6.04
N TRP A 416 -6.20 12.29 -5.70
CA TRP A 416 -6.66 13.36 -6.58
C TRP A 416 -5.57 14.41 -6.84
N LEU A 417 -4.90 14.89 -5.79
CA LEU A 417 -3.80 15.86 -5.94
C LEU A 417 -2.66 15.30 -6.81
N SER A 418 -2.32 14.02 -6.61
CA SER A 418 -1.34 13.34 -7.46
C SER A 418 -1.81 13.23 -8.91
N PHE A 419 -3.11 12.98 -9.13
CA PHE A 419 -3.70 12.90 -10.46
C PHE A 419 -3.65 14.25 -11.19
N VAL A 420 -4.01 15.36 -10.53
CA VAL A 420 -3.98 16.72 -11.12
C VAL A 420 -2.55 17.12 -11.51
N ILE A 421 -1.56 16.86 -10.64
CA ILE A 421 -0.15 17.17 -10.94
C ILE A 421 0.32 16.37 -12.17
N ARG A 422 0.03 15.06 -12.20
CA ARG A 422 0.44 14.17 -13.31
C ARG A 422 -0.36 14.42 -14.60
N GLY A 423 -1.58 14.94 -14.48
CA GLY A 423 -2.45 15.34 -15.59
C GLY A 423 -2.02 16.65 -16.28
N GLY A 424 -0.94 17.28 -15.82
CA GLY A 424 -0.37 18.47 -16.46
C GLY A 424 -0.87 19.80 -15.92
N GLN A 425 -1.51 19.82 -14.74
CA GLN A 425 -1.96 21.06 -14.08
C GLN A 425 -1.31 21.27 -12.70
N PRO A 426 0.04 21.23 -12.57
CA PRO A 426 0.71 21.46 -11.29
C PRO A 426 0.46 22.87 -10.73
N ASP A 427 0.21 23.85 -11.60
CA ASP A 427 -0.07 25.25 -11.23
C ASP A 427 -1.31 25.38 -10.35
N LEU A 428 -2.33 24.53 -10.54
CA LEU A 428 -3.52 24.53 -9.70
C LEU A 428 -3.17 24.20 -8.25
N VAL A 429 -2.31 23.20 -8.04
CA VAL A 429 -1.85 22.81 -6.70
C VAL A 429 -0.89 23.87 -6.15
N ALA A 430 -0.01 24.44 -6.98
CA ALA A 430 0.92 25.49 -6.59
C ALA A 430 0.22 26.79 -6.13
N SER A 431 -0.97 27.07 -6.68
CA SER A 431 -1.77 28.27 -6.34
C SER A 431 -2.51 28.18 -5.00
N CYS A 432 -2.50 27.01 -4.34
CA CYS A 432 -3.21 26.79 -3.09
C CYS A 432 -2.35 27.12 -1.85
N ARG A 433 -2.94 26.98 -0.65
CA ARG A 433 -2.25 27.13 0.65
C ARG A 433 -1.29 25.95 0.91
N LEU A 434 -0.19 25.91 0.16
CA LEU A 434 0.84 24.88 0.27
C LEU A 434 1.49 24.83 1.65
N ASP A 435 1.60 25.97 2.34
CA ASP A 435 2.06 26.04 3.72
C ASP A 435 1.25 25.15 4.65
N VAL A 436 -0.08 25.15 4.48
CA VAL A 436 -1.00 24.31 5.26
C VAL A 436 -0.96 22.86 4.79
N LEU A 437 -0.96 22.63 3.47
CA LEU A 437 -0.95 21.27 2.92
C LEU A 437 0.32 20.51 3.33
N ILE A 438 1.50 21.12 3.19
CA ILE A 438 2.77 20.47 3.56
C ILE A 438 2.84 20.26 5.08
N ALA A 439 2.42 21.24 5.89
CA ALA A 439 2.35 21.07 7.34
C ALA A 439 1.42 19.90 7.73
N PHE A 440 0.27 19.77 7.07
CA PHE A 440 -0.64 18.64 7.24
C PHE A 440 0.02 17.30 6.91
N LEU A 441 0.63 17.16 5.72
CA LEU A 441 1.26 15.91 5.29
C LEU A 441 2.39 15.49 6.24
N VAL A 442 3.19 16.46 6.71
CA VAL A 442 4.27 16.22 7.67
C VAL A 442 3.72 15.79 9.03
N GLU A 443 2.70 16.47 9.56
CA GLU A 443 2.06 16.12 10.84
C GLU A 443 1.49 14.69 10.81
N MET A 444 0.83 14.31 9.71
CA MET A 444 0.26 12.96 9.55
C MET A 444 1.33 11.87 9.47
N LEU A 445 2.54 12.17 8.96
CA LEU A 445 3.67 11.23 8.98
C LEU A 445 4.33 11.13 10.35
N GLN A 446 4.36 12.21 11.13
CA GLN A 446 4.95 12.22 12.47
C GLN A 446 4.04 11.58 13.52
N ARG A 447 2.73 11.79 13.40
CA ARG A 447 1.71 11.28 14.34
C ARG A 447 1.14 9.93 13.90
N GLY A 448 1.99 8.91 13.98
CA GLY A 448 1.59 7.51 13.74
C GLY A 448 0.48 7.00 14.69
N ASP A 449 0.23 7.70 15.80
CA ASP A 449 -0.89 7.45 16.70
C ASP A 449 -2.25 7.91 16.15
N LEU A 450 -2.25 8.92 15.26
CA LEU A 450 -3.45 9.42 14.57
C LEU A 450 -3.72 8.70 13.25
N VAL A 451 -2.65 8.40 12.49
CA VAL A 451 -2.72 7.69 11.21
C VAL A 451 -1.96 6.37 11.33
N GLN A 452 -2.68 5.33 11.74
CA GLN A 452 -2.11 4.01 11.98
C GLN A 452 -1.92 3.20 10.69
N SER A 453 -2.70 3.51 9.64
CA SER A 453 -2.64 2.75 8.39
C SER A 453 -1.36 3.07 7.60
N PRO A 454 -0.50 2.06 7.31
CA PRO A 454 0.71 2.27 6.51
C PRO A 454 0.40 2.61 5.06
N ILE A 455 -0.76 2.18 4.56
CA ILE A 455 -1.19 2.45 3.19
C ILE A 455 -1.40 3.95 3.03
N ILE A 456 -1.99 4.61 4.03
CA ILE A 456 -2.20 6.06 4.02
C ILE A 456 -0.86 6.80 4.10
N GLN A 457 0.06 6.35 4.96
CA GLN A 457 1.41 6.91 5.03
C GLN A 457 2.14 6.78 3.69
N ALA A 458 2.04 5.63 3.03
CA ALA A 458 2.59 5.44 1.68
C ALA A 458 1.96 6.40 0.67
N LYS A 459 0.64 6.62 0.71
CA LYS A 459 -0.04 7.57 -0.19
C LYS A 459 0.37 9.02 0.05
N ILE A 460 0.61 9.41 1.30
CA ILE A 460 1.19 10.71 1.64
C ILE A 460 2.60 10.85 1.03
N VAL A 461 3.45 9.84 1.21
CA VAL A 461 4.81 9.82 0.63
C VAL A 461 4.76 9.85 -0.90
N GLU A 462 3.84 9.12 -1.53
CA GLU A 462 3.64 9.14 -2.99
C GLU A 462 3.22 10.53 -3.50
N LEU A 463 2.35 11.24 -2.76
CA LEU A 463 1.99 12.62 -3.08
C LEU A 463 3.20 13.55 -2.94
N LEU A 464 3.95 13.46 -1.83
CA LEU A 464 5.16 14.26 -1.62
C LEU A 464 6.20 14.04 -2.74
N LEU A 465 6.42 12.79 -3.16
CA LEU A 465 7.26 12.47 -4.31
C LEU A 465 6.70 13.11 -5.60
N THR A 466 5.38 13.07 -5.78
CA THR A 466 4.74 13.67 -6.96
C THR A 466 4.88 15.20 -6.97
N MET A 467 4.89 15.85 -5.81
CA MET A 467 5.07 17.31 -5.67
C MET A 467 6.53 17.75 -5.83
N LEU A 468 7.49 16.99 -5.27
CA LEU A 468 8.92 17.31 -5.28
C LEU A 468 9.66 16.75 -6.51
N SER A 469 9.12 15.71 -7.14
CA SER A 469 9.69 15.06 -8.33
C SER A 469 8.61 14.59 -9.31
N PRO A 470 7.82 15.50 -9.92
CA PRO A 470 6.75 15.13 -10.85
C PRO A 470 7.22 14.21 -11.98
N GLN A 471 8.47 14.34 -12.41
CA GLN A 471 9.10 13.51 -13.45
C GLN A 471 9.26 12.03 -13.07
N LEU A 472 9.49 11.71 -11.78
CA LEU A 472 9.70 10.35 -11.30
C LEU A 472 8.36 9.59 -11.13
N GLY A 473 7.26 10.33 -10.95
CA GLY A 473 5.91 9.76 -10.83
C GLY A 473 5.29 9.26 -12.13
N ARG A 474 5.88 9.58 -13.30
CA ARG A 474 5.43 9.10 -14.63
C ARG A 474 5.87 7.66 -14.87
N ARG A 475 5.44 6.71 -14.04
CA ARG A 475 5.86 5.30 -14.14
C ARG A 475 5.43 4.58 -15.42
N ARG A 476 4.61 5.18 -16.32
CA ARG A 476 4.01 4.46 -17.45
C ARG A 476 3.85 5.20 -18.79
N SER A 477 4.20 6.48 -18.90
CA SER A 477 4.18 7.17 -20.19
C SER A 477 5.59 7.23 -20.81
N LYS A 478 6.13 6.06 -21.14
CA LYS A 478 7.08 5.96 -22.26
C LYS A 478 6.25 5.56 -23.48
N GLY A 479 5.61 6.56 -24.07
CA GLY A 479 4.82 6.42 -25.27
C GLY A 479 4.37 7.81 -25.74
N VAL A 480 4.90 8.24 -26.89
CA VAL A 480 4.44 9.35 -27.74
C VAL A 480 4.90 10.79 -27.43
N LEU A 481 5.25 11.19 -26.19
CA LEU A 481 5.71 12.57 -25.92
C LEU A 481 7.10 12.66 -25.27
N GLY A 482 8.16 12.61 -26.10
CA GLY A 482 9.47 13.25 -25.91
C GLY A 482 10.28 13.09 -24.59
N PRO A 483 11.54 13.56 -24.54
CA PRO A 483 12.35 13.56 -23.32
C PRO A 483 11.81 14.52 -22.25
N SER A 484 11.96 14.08 -20.99
CA SER A 484 11.44 14.68 -19.77
C SER A 484 12.21 15.95 -19.37
N HIS A 485 11.80 17.10 -19.89
CA HIS A 485 12.10 18.38 -19.23
C HIS A 485 10.98 18.71 -18.24
N GLN A 486 11.34 19.16 -17.03
CA GLN A 486 10.36 19.69 -16.09
C GLN A 486 9.65 20.88 -16.75
N GLY A 487 8.32 20.86 -16.75
CA GLY A 487 7.54 22.01 -17.18
C GLY A 487 7.75 23.19 -16.23
N VAL A 488 7.56 24.43 -16.72
CA VAL A 488 7.69 25.65 -15.89
C VAL A 488 6.80 25.57 -14.63
N GLY A 489 5.58 25.04 -14.76
CA GLY A 489 4.67 24.86 -13.62
C GLY A 489 5.11 23.77 -12.62
N GLU A 490 5.80 22.72 -13.09
CA GLU A 490 6.37 21.68 -12.20
C GLU A 490 7.51 22.28 -11.36
N GLN A 491 8.36 23.12 -11.97
CA GLN A 491 9.43 23.84 -11.25
C GLN A 491 8.87 24.81 -10.22
N ALA A 492 7.80 25.54 -10.58
CA ALA A 492 7.13 26.46 -9.68
C ALA A 492 6.54 25.74 -8.46
N LEU A 493 5.91 24.57 -8.66
CA LEU A 493 5.40 23.75 -7.57
C LEU A 493 6.51 23.28 -6.63
N VAL A 494 7.61 22.74 -7.17
CA VAL A 494 8.75 22.27 -6.35
C VAL A 494 9.32 23.42 -5.52
N ALA A 495 9.57 24.57 -6.14
CA ALA A 495 10.09 25.75 -5.46
C ALA A 495 9.13 26.24 -4.36
N ALA A 496 7.81 26.25 -4.63
CA ALA A 496 6.81 26.65 -3.66
C ALA A 496 6.72 25.69 -2.45
N VAL A 497 6.84 24.38 -2.68
CA VAL A 497 6.88 23.37 -1.61
C VAL A 497 8.12 23.55 -0.75
N LEU A 498 9.30 23.66 -1.37
CA LEU A 498 10.57 23.87 -0.66
C LEU A 498 10.59 25.20 0.12
N GLY A 499 9.86 26.22 -0.34
CA GLY A 499 9.71 27.49 0.36
C GLY A 499 8.86 27.43 1.65
N THR A 500 8.20 26.31 1.94
CA THR A 500 7.38 26.19 3.16
C THR A 500 8.23 25.92 4.41
N GLY A 501 7.85 26.51 5.56
CA GLY A 501 8.56 26.28 6.82
C GLY A 501 8.57 24.81 7.27
N ALA A 502 7.47 24.09 7.02
CA ALA A 502 7.38 22.66 7.33
C ALA A 502 8.35 21.81 6.48
N ALA A 503 8.54 22.16 5.20
CA ALA A 503 9.52 21.48 4.34
C ALA A 503 10.96 21.67 4.85
N GLN A 504 11.31 22.88 5.26
CA GLN A 504 12.66 23.23 5.69
C GLN A 504 13.05 22.59 7.03
N GLU A 505 12.12 22.48 7.98
CA GLU A 505 12.45 22.04 9.34
C GLU A 505 12.01 20.61 9.69
N GLN A 506 10.82 20.20 9.22
CA GLN A 506 10.10 19.03 9.78
C GLN A 506 9.95 17.86 8.80
N LEU A 507 10.02 18.12 7.49
CA LEU A 507 9.83 17.11 6.45
C LEU A 507 10.90 16.01 6.48
N VAL A 508 12.18 16.39 6.60
CA VAL A 508 13.28 15.41 6.67
C VAL A 508 13.14 14.47 7.88
N PRO A 509 12.95 14.95 9.13
CA PRO A 509 12.67 14.08 10.27
C PRO A 509 11.44 13.18 10.09
N ALA A 510 10.35 13.71 9.51
CA ALA A 510 9.11 12.96 9.30
C ALA A 510 9.31 11.80 8.31
N LEU A 511 10.01 12.04 7.20
CA LEU A 511 10.32 11.02 6.20
C LEU A 511 11.23 9.93 6.78
N MET A 512 12.25 10.30 7.56
CA MET A 512 13.14 9.33 8.22
C MET A 512 12.40 8.48 9.26
N GLY A 513 11.52 9.10 10.05
CA GLY A 513 10.64 8.39 10.98
C GLY A 513 9.74 7.39 10.25
N ALA A 514 9.09 7.82 9.17
CA ALA A 514 8.24 6.94 8.35
C ALA A 514 9.04 5.79 7.70
N TYR A 515 10.27 6.04 7.24
CA TYR A 515 11.15 5.01 6.68
C TYR A 515 11.50 3.91 7.68
N ALA A 516 11.81 4.29 8.93
CA ALA A 516 12.12 3.37 10.02
C ALA A 516 10.87 2.65 10.54
N ALA A 517 9.75 3.37 10.63
CA ALA A 517 8.46 2.82 11.05
C ALA A 517 7.89 1.79 10.06
N ALA A 518 8.26 1.84 8.77
CA ALA A 518 7.78 0.91 7.76
C ALA A 518 8.02 -0.59 8.09
N ASP A 519 9.02 -0.93 8.91
CA ASP A 519 9.24 -2.31 9.37
C ASP A 519 8.31 -2.71 10.53
N HIS A 520 7.80 -1.74 11.29
CA HIS A 520 6.97 -1.96 12.49
C HIS A 520 5.52 -2.30 12.15
N VAL A 521 5.12 -2.15 10.88
CA VAL A 521 3.73 -2.37 10.45
C VAL A 521 3.47 -3.82 10.04
N VAL A 522 4.48 -4.68 10.16
CA VAL A 522 4.36 -6.12 9.93
C VAL A 522 3.51 -6.75 11.04
N GLY A 523 2.26 -7.07 10.71
CA GLY A 523 1.35 -7.86 11.57
C GLY A 523 0.04 -7.18 11.97
N LEU A 524 -0.22 -5.95 11.53
CA LEU A 524 -1.58 -5.43 11.38
C LEU A 524 -2.14 -5.97 10.05
N ASP A 525 -3.44 -6.29 9.97
CA ASP A 525 -4.17 -6.81 8.78
C ASP A 525 -3.86 -6.01 7.48
N VAL A 526 -2.70 -6.25 6.87
CA VAL A 526 -2.27 -5.59 5.65
C VAL A 526 -1.82 -6.68 4.70
N ASP A 527 -2.70 -7.03 3.76
CA ASP A 527 -2.39 -7.96 2.69
C ASP A 527 -1.06 -7.55 2.03
N LYS A 528 -0.17 -8.53 1.81
CA LYS A 528 1.11 -8.31 1.11
C LYS A 528 0.92 -7.68 -0.28
N ASP A 529 -0.27 -7.86 -0.86
CA ASP A 529 -0.65 -7.28 -2.15
C ASP A 529 -1.00 -5.79 -2.07
N GLN A 530 -1.26 -5.25 -0.87
CA GLN A 530 -1.76 -3.89 -0.66
C GLN A 530 -0.70 -2.90 -0.15
N PHE A 531 0.29 -3.34 0.63
CA PHE A 531 1.37 -2.46 1.12
C PHE A 531 2.76 -2.97 0.74
N ASP A 532 3.46 -2.16 -0.06
CA ASP A 532 4.85 -2.38 -0.44
C ASP A 532 5.78 -1.46 0.37
N LYS A 533 6.35 -2.01 1.45
CA LYS A 533 7.28 -1.27 2.33
C LYS A 533 8.51 -0.76 1.57
N PHE A 534 9.03 -1.58 0.64
CA PHE A 534 10.19 -1.19 -0.14
C PHE A 534 9.78 -0.09 -1.13
N GLY A 535 8.57 -0.16 -1.69
CA GLY A 535 8.00 0.85 -2.55
C GLY A 535 7.95 2.22 -1.88
N MET A 536 7.42 2.28 -0.66
CA MET A 536 7.42 3.49 0.17
C MET A 536 8.84 3.98 0.47
N ARG A 537 9.77 3.09 0.85
CA ARG A 537 11.19 3.43 1.07
C ARG A 537 11.84 4.03 -0.17
N ASN A 538 11.65 3.43 -1.33
CA ASN A 538 12.17 3.95 -2.58
C ASN A 538 11.59 5.33 -2.91
N CYS A 539 10.32 5.59 -2.60
CA CYS A 539 9.77 6.94 -2.73
C CYS A 539 10.46 7.94 -1.79
N ILE A 540 10.68 7.57 -0.53
CA ILE A 540 11.41 8.39 0.44
C ILE A 540 12.85 8.63 -0.02
N ASP A 541 13.54 7.61 -0.53
CA ASP A 541 14.92 7.74 -1.01
C ASP A 541 15.01 8.76 -2.16
N ASN A 542 14.09 8.71 -3.11
CA ASN A 542 14.00 9.69 -4.19
C ASN A 542 13.69 11.10 -3.67
N ILE A 543 12.79 11.23 -2.69
CA ILE A 543 12.51 12.53 -2.06
C ILE A 543 13.76 13.07 -1.38
N LEU A 544 14.46 12.27 -0.57
CA LEU A 544 15.67 12.69 0.13
C LEU A 544 16.80 13.08 -0.83
N LEU A 545 16.93 12.40 -1.97
CA LEU A 545 17.87 12.78 -3.04
C LEU A 545 17.57 14.19 -3.61
N GLU A 546 16.30 14.55 -3.76
CA GLU A 546 15.92 15.90 -4.20
C GLU A 546 16.07 16.94 -3.09
N LEU A 547 15.64 16.63 -1.86
CA LEU A 547 15.78 17.52 -0.71
C LEU A 547 17.25 17.82 -0.41
N TRP A 548 18.17 16.88 -0.67
CA TRP A 548 19.61 17.10 -0.51
C TRP A 548 20.18 18.19 -1.43
N LYS A 549 19.50 18.53 -2.54
CA LYS A 549 19.91 19.64 -3.42
C LYS A 549 19.63 21.00 -2.81
N ASP A 550 18.70 21.09 -1.86
CA ASP A 550 18.34 22.30 -1.16
C ASP A 550 19.22 22.48 0.12
N PRO A 551 19.91 23.62 0.30
CA PRO A 551 20.81 23.83 1.44
C PRO A 551 20.14 23.72 2.81
N GLY A 552 18.89 24.17 2.96
CA GLY A 552 18.20 24.17 4.25
C GLY A 552 17.79 22.76 4.67
N CYS A 553 17.24 21.98 3.74
CA CYS A 553 16.95 20.56 3.95
C CYS A 553 18.22 19.74 4.26
N ALA A 554 19.32 19.99 3.52
CA ALA A 554 20.60 19.31 3.77
C ALA A 554 21.19 19.62 5.16
N ALA A 555 21.03 20.86 5.64
CA ALA A 555 21.42 21.25 6.99
C ALA A 555 20.59 20.53 8.07
N SER A 556 19.28 20.35 7.85
CA SER A 556 18.40 19.60 8.76
C SER A 556 18.85 18.14 8.90
N LEU A 557 19.17 17.48 7.78
CA LEU A 557 19.69 16.11 7.77
C LEU A 557 21.03 16.01 8.52
N THR A 558 21.93 16.96 8.29
CA THR A 558 23.24 17.02 8.94
C THR A 558 23.13 17.21 10.45
N ARG A 559 22.17 18.04 10.90
CA ARG A 559 21.88 18.24 12.33
C ARG A 559 21.42 16.95 13.00
N LEU A 560 20.46 16.24 12.40
CA LEU A 560 19.97 14.96 12.93
C LEU A 560 21.09 13.91 13.04
N ALA A 561 21.96 13.85 12.04
CA ALA A 561 23.12 12.96 12.08
C ALA A 561 24.12 13.34 13.19
N ALA A 562 24.36 14.64 13.39
CA ALA A 562 25.24 15.13 14.46
C ALA A 562 24.68 14.83 15.86
N GLU A 563 23.36 14.91 16.04
CA GLU A 563 22.68 14.54 17.28
C GLU A 563 22.78 13.04 17.55
N ALA A 564 22.59 12.21 16.52
CA ALA A 564 22.76 10.77 16.59
C ALA A 564 24.19 10.35 16.98
N ALA A 565 25.21 11.04 16.45
CA ALA A 565 26.61 10.75 16.76
C ALA A 565 26.99 11.08 18.22
N LYS A 566 26.27 12.01 18.88
CA LYS A 566 26.53 12.43 20.27
C LYS A 566 25.75 11.63 21.30
N SER A 567 24.62 11.06 20.91
CA SER A 567 23.75 10.31 21.81
C SER A 567 24.18 8.85 21.91
N SER A 568 24.22 8.31 23.13
CA SER A 568 24.33 6.85 23.36
C SER A 568 22.98 6.14 23.22
N GLN A 569 21.89 6.87 23.06
CA GLN A 569 20.54 6.34 22.84
C GLN A 569 20.20 6.27 21.36
N ASP A 570 19.35 5.31 21.00
CA ASP A 570 18.82 5.18 19.65
C ASP A 570 17.97 6.39 19.24
N THR A 571 18.47 7.16 18.30
CA THR A 571 17.78 8.31 17.71
C THR A 571 16.98 7.89 16.47
N THR A 572 16.08 8.75 16.00
CA THR A 572 15.37 8.54 14.73
C THR A 572 16.34 8.33 13.56
N PHE A 573 17.46 9.05 13.56
CA PHE A 573 18.47 8.94 12.51
C PHE A 573 19.24 7.61 12.56
N SER A 574 19.59 7.10 13.75
CA SER A 574 20.27 5.80 13.85
C SER A 574 19.36 4.65 13.40
N GLN A 575 18.07 4.71 13.75
CA GLN A 575 17.07 3.75 13.27
C GLN A 575 16.89 3.81 11.75
N TYR A 576 16.83 5.02 11.19
CA TYR A 576 16.79 5.24 9.74
C TYR A 576 18.04 4.66 9.05
N ALA A 577 19.24 4.96 9.55
CA ALA A 577 20.49 4.49 8.96
C ALA A 577 20.57 2.95 8.94
N ALA A 578 20.20 2.30 10.06
CA ALA A 578 20.11 0.85 10.14
C ALA A 578 19.09 0.27 9.14
N ALA A 579 17.90 0.89 9.02
CA ALA A 579 16.86 0.46 8.09
C ALA A 579 17.30 0.59 6.62
N VAL A 580 18.05 1.64 6.27
CA VAL A 580 18.62 1.84 4.92
C VAL A 580 19.61 0.72 4.59
N LEU A 581 20.54 0.40 5.50
CA LEU A 581 21.52 -0.67 5.29
C LEU A 581 20.84 -2.03 5.13
N ASN A 582 19.91 -2.38 6.04
CA ASN A 582 19.16 -3.63 5.97
C ASN A 582 18.36 -3.76 4.66
N SER A 583 17.72 -2.67 4.22
CA SER A 583 16.97 -2.64 2.96
C SER A 583 17.89 -2.86 1.76
N LEU A 584 19.03 -2.17 1.72
CA LEU A 584 20.00 -2.29 0.62
C LEU A 584 20.54 -3.71 0.50
N VAL A 585 20.95 -4.32 1.62
CA VAL A 585 21.47 -5.69 1.65
C VAL A 585 20.42 -6.68 1.17
N TYR A 586 19.20 -6.58 1.68
CA TYR A 586 18.11 -7.46 1.28
C TYR A 586 17.81 -7.33 -0.22
N LEU A 587 17.62 -6.10 -0.71
CA LEU A 587 17.24 -5.86 -2.11
C LEU A 587 18.34 -6.32 -3.08
N LEU A 588 19.62 -6.09 -2.75
CA LEU A 588 20.73 -6.59 -3.56
C LEU A 588 20.82 -8.12 -3.53
N LYS A 589 20.75 -8.75 -2.35
CA LYS A 589 20.80 -10.21 -2.21
C LYS A 589 19.69 -10.88 -3.01
N ASP A 590 18.43 -10.52 -2.75
CA ASP A 590 17.26 -11.12 -3.38
C ASP A 590 17.25 -10.86 -4.90
N SER A 591 17.61 -9.65 -5.36
CA SER A 591 17.68 -9.38 -6.81
C SER A 591 18.77 -10.17 -7.53
N LEU A 592 19.96 -10.35 -6.94
CA LEU A 592 21.05 -11.13 -7.52
C LEU A 592 20.73 -12.63 -7.56
N GLU A 593 20.11 -13.17 -6.51
CA GLU A 593 19.65 -14.57 -6.45
C GLU A 593 18.62 -14.84 -7.55
N ARG A 594 17.61 -13.98 -7.70
CA ARG A 594 16.60 -14.13 -8.76
C ARG A 594 17.19 -14.01 -10.16
N LEU A 595 18.17 -13.12 -10.36
CA LEU A 595 18.89 -13.04 -11.64
C LEU A 595 19.70 -14.30 -11.94
N GLN A 596 20.21 -14.99 -10.93
CA GLN A 596 20.85 -16.29 -11.08
C GLN A 596 19.86 -17.37 -11.51
N ASP A 597 18.64 -17.38 -10.94
CA ASP A 597 17.57 -18.28 -11.38
C ASP A 597 17.18 -18.01 -12.84
N ILE A 598 17.03 -16.73 -13.20
CA ILE A 598 16.77 -16.29 -14.57
C ILE A 598 17.87 -16.79 -15.52
N HIS A 599 19.15 -16.64 -15.14
CA HIS A 599 20.26 -17.14 -15.95
C HIS A 599 20.18 -18.66 -16.18
N ASN A 600 19.87 -19.42 -15.13
CA ASN A 600 19.76 -20.87 -15.21
C ASN A 600 18.65 -21.30 -16.17
N ILE A 601 17.50 -20.63 -16.13
CA ILE A 601 16.37 -20.90 -17.04
C ILE A 601 16.66 -20.40 -18.46
N GLU A 602 17.31 -19.26 -18.62
CA GLU A 602 17.74 -18.77 -19.94
C GLU A 602 18.71 -19.74 -20.63
N ALA A 603 19.54 -20.42 -19.84
CA ALA A 603 20.44 -21.48 -20.30
C ALA A 603 19.67 -22.75 -20.68
N SER A 604 18.65 -23.17 -19.91
CA SER A 604 17.79 -24.30 -20.29
C SER A 604 16.98 -24.02 -21.57
N MET A 605 16.51 -22.78 -21.74
CA MET A 605 15.81 -22.33 -22.95
C MET A 605 16.72 -22.22 -24.18
N ALA A 606 18.04 -22.16 -24.00
CA ALA A 606 18.99 -22.05 -25.11
C ALA A 606 19.17 -23.36 -25.89
N ASP A 607 18.89 -24.50 -25.25
CA ASP A 607 18.82 -25.81 -25.92
C ASP A 607 17.40 -26.05 -26.43
N GLU A 608 17.11 -25.58 -27.66
CA GLU A 608 15.78 -25.67 -28.26
C GLU A 608 15.29 -27.12 -28.39
N ALA A 609 16.19 -28.08 -28.62
CA ALA A 609 15.84 -29.49 -28.75
C ALA A 609 15.41 -30.09 -27.40
N ALA A 610 16.17 -29.82 -26.33
CA ALA A 610 15.80 -30.24 -24.98
C ALA A 610 14.55 -29.50 -24.47
N TRP A 611 14.41 -28.22 -24.79
CA TRP A 611 13.26 -27.40 -24.39
C TRP A 611 11.95 -27.85 -25.03
N GLN A 612 11.98 -28.20 -26.32
CA GLN A 612 10.80 -28.74 -27.03
C GLN A 612 10.46 -30.17 -26.59
N ALA A 613 11.43 -30.93 -26.10
CA ALA A 613 11.21 -32.27 -25.54
C ALA A 613 10.54 -32.25 -24.15
N LEU A 614 10.56 -31.12 -23.43
CA LEU A 614 9.88 -30.99 -22.14
C LEU A 614 8.34 -31.03 -22.31
N PRO A 615 7.61 -31.67 -21.37
CA PRO A 615 6.15 -31.67 -21.36
C PRO A 615 5.56 -30.25 -21.44
N PRO A 616 4.46 -30.02 -22.20
CA PRO A 616 3.86 -28.69 -22.37
C PRO A 616 3.52 -27.99 -21.05
N ARG A 617 3.10 -28.76 -20.04
CA ARG A 617 2.79 -28.26 -18.70
C ARG A 617 4.02 -27.75 -17.95
N GLU A 618 5.11 -28.52 -17.99
CA GLU A 618 6.39 -28.15 -17.36
C GLU A 618 6.99 -26.89 -18.01
N ARG A 619 6.86 -26.78 -19.34
CA ARG A 619 7.26 -25.58 -20.08
C ARG A 619 6.49 -24.33 -19.64
N ALA A 620 5.17 -24.42 -19.55
CA ALA A 620 4.32 -23.30 -19.12
C ALA A 620 4.62 -22.87 -17.67
N ASP A 621 4.89 -23.83 -16.78
CA ASP A 621 5.27 -23.53 -15.39
C ASP A 621 6.62 -22.82 -15.31
N LYS A 622 7.63 -23.26 -16.09
CA LYS A 622 8.94 -22.60 -16.17
C LYS A 622 8.86 -21.19 -16.77
N GLU A 623 8.04 -20.99 -17.80
CA GLU A 623 7.82 -19.66 -18.41
C GLU A 623 7.15 -18.69 -17.43
N SER A 624 6.10 -19.14 -16.72
CA SER A 624 5.44 -18.36 -15.67
C SER A 624 6.41 -17.96 -14.55
N PHE A 625 7.24 -18.91 -14.09
CA PHE A 625 8.26 -18.64 -13.08
C PHE A 625 9.32 -17.64 -13.59
N TYR A 626 9.84 -17.81 -14.80
CA TYR A 626 10.77 -16.88 -15.43
C TYR A 626 10.21 -15.45 -15.52
N GLU A 627 8.95 -15.28 -15.91
CA GLU A 627 8.31 -13.96 -15.96
C GLU A 627 8.12 -13.34 -14.57
N GLY A 628 7.71 -14.14 -13.58
CA GLY A 628 7.54 -13.72 -12.20
C GLY A 628 8.85 -13.24 -11.55
N GLN A 629 9.92 -14.02 -11.76
CA GLN A 629 11.26 -13.67 -11.30
C GLN A 629 11.76 -12.39 -11.98
N GLY A 630 11.58 -12.28 -13.30
CA GLY A 630 12.02 -11.12 -14.06
C GLY A 630 11.39 -9.80 -13.61
N LYS A 631 10.09 -9.79 -13.30
CA LYS A 631 9.39 -8.59 -12.81
C LYS A 631 9.92 -8.17 -11.43
N THR A 632 10.08 -9.13 -10.52
CA THR A 632 10.51 -8.87 -9.14
C THR A 632 11.97 -8.45 -9.08
N ALA A 633 12.85 -9.17 -9.78
CA ALA A 633 14.28 -8.86 -9.84
C ALA A 633 14.54 -7.45 -10.39
N GLY A 634 13.88 -7.07 -11.48
CA GLY A 634 14.01 -5.72 -12.04
C GLY A 634 13.51 -4.62 -11.10
N GLY A 635 12.39 -4.85 -10.41
CA GLY A 635 11.85 -3.91 -9.42
C GLY A 635 12.79 -3.71 -8.24
N PHE A 636 13.23 -4.79 -7.60
CA PHE A 636 14.12 -4.72 -6.44
C PHE A 636 15.52 -4.20 -6.79
N MET A 637 16.07 -4.58 -7.95
CA MET A 637 17.34 -4.03 -8.42
C MET A 637 17.25 -2.51 -8.60
N HIS A 638 16.17 -2.01 -9.21
CA HIS A 638 15.97 -0.56 -9.35
C HIS A 638 15.95 0.16 -7.98
N MET A 639 15.28 -0.42 -7.00
CA MET A 639 15.17 0.16 -5.65
C MET A 639 16.48 0.08 -4.87
N ALA A 640 17.21 -1.02 -5.02
CA ALA A 640 18.56 -1.17 -4.48
C ALA A 640 19.51 -0.10 -5.03
N LEU A 641 19.46 0.16 -6.34
CA LEU A 641 20.27 1.19 -6.99
C LEU A 641 19.91 2.60 -6.50
N THR A 642 18.63 2.92 -6.30
CA THR A 642 18.21 4.21 -5.71
C THR A 642 18.75 4.35 -4.29
N THR A 643 18.60 3.30 -3.46
CA THR A 643 19.10 3.28 -2.07
C THR A 643 20.62 3.44 -2.02
N LEU A 644 21.33 2.75 -2.92
CA LEU A 644 22.79 2.83 -3.05
C LEU A 644 23.25 4.22 -3.50
N ALA A 645 22.53 4.85 -4.43
CA ALA A 645 22.82 6.21 -4.87
C ALA A 645 22.65 7.23 -3.72
N LEU A 646 21.60 7.07 -2.91
CA LEU A 646 21.40 7.87 -1.70
C LEU A 646 22.54 7.65 -0.70
N LEU A 647 22.88 6.40 -0.40
CA LEU A 647 23.98 6.07 0.52
C LEU A 647 25.31 6.65 0.04
N ASN A 648 25.60 6.58 -1.26
CA ASN A 648 26.79 7.20 -1.85
C ASN A 648 26.85 8.71 -1.64
N LYS A 649 25.72 9.42 -1.79
CA LYS A 649 25.66 10.85 -1.51
C LYS A 649 25.81 11.17 -0.02
N LEU A 650 25.12 10.44 0.85
CA LEU A 650 25.13 10.69 2.29
C LEU A 650 26.49 10.34 2.93
N SER A 651 27.12 9.24 2.52
CA SER A 651 28.43 8.80 3.02
C SER A 651 29.59 9.71 2.61
N ALA A 652 29.41 10.59 1.62
CA ALA A 652 30.39 11.63 1.29
C ALA A 652 30.48 12.71 2.39
N HIS A 653 29.47 12.86 3.25
CA HIS A 653 29.47 13.87 4.30
C HIS A 653 30.11 13.35 5.60
N PRO A 654 31.13 14.03 6.18
CA PRO A 654 31.94 13.53 7.29
C PRO A 654 31.17 13.18 8.58
N VAL A 655 30.07 13.88 8.86
CA VAL A 655 29.24 13.64 10.05
C VAL A 655 28.27 12.47 9.82
N ILE A 656 27.70 12.38 8.62
CA ILE A 656 26.64 11.42 8.31
C ILE A 656 27.21 10.01 8.15
N LYS A 657 28.43 9.89 7.58
CA LYS A 657 29.10 8.59 7.41
C LYS A 657 29.29 7.83 8.72
N GLN A 658 29.37 8.52 9.86
CA GLN A 658 29.55 7.88 11.17
C GLN A 658 28.38 6.96 11.57
N SER A 659 27.18 7.20 11.03
CA SER A 659 25.99 6.38 11.31
C SER A 659 25.88 5.15 10.41
N PHE A 660 26.75 5.02 9.40
CA PHE A 660 26.74 3.92 8.42
C PHE A 660 27.96 2.99 8.54
N LEU A 661 28.64 3.01 9.69
CA LEU A 661 29.88 2.24 9.92
C LEU A 661 29.66 0.73 10.14
N GLN A 662 28.42 0.25 10.14
CA GLN A 662 28.14 -1.17 10.20
C GLN A 662 28.39 -1.81 8.82
N PRO A 663 29.13 -2.92 8.70
CA PRO A 663 29.48 -3.49 7.41
C PRO A 663 28.29 -4.25 6.79
N PRO A 664 27.77 -3.84 5.62
CA PRO A 664 26.64 -4.53 5.00
C PRO A 664 26.98 -5.24 3.68
N LEU A 665 28.15 -4.98 3.08
CA LEU A 665 28.31 -5.04 1.62
C LEU A 665 29.36 -6.04 1.09
N VAL A 666 29.93 -6.90 1.93
CA VAL A 666 30.95 -7.87 1.49
C VAL A 666 30.32 -9.26 1.40
N GLY A 667 29.92 -9.65 0.19
CA GLY A 667 29.38 -10.98 -0.10
C GLY A 667 29.93 -11.54 -1.42
N SER A 668 29.94 -12.86 -1.57
CA SER A 668 30.47 -13.56 -2.77
C SER A 668 29.47 -13.66 -3.93
N GLN A 669 28.22 -13.24 -3.74
CA GLN A 669 27.14 -13.38 -4.72
C GLN A 669 27.27 -12.35 -5.87
N GLY A 670 26.91 -12.76 -7.10
CA GLY A 670 26.98 -11.91 -8.31
C GLY A 670 28.30 -12.01 -9.10
N VAL A 671 29.25 -12.81 -8.64
CA VAL A 671 30.54 -13.00 -9.32
C VAL A 671 30.37 -13.88 -10.58
N GLY A 672 30.28 -13.26 -11.75
CA GLY A 672 30.25 -13.96 -13.06
C GLY A 672 28.86 -14.17 -13.66
N LEU A 673 27.82 -13.59 -13.06
CA LEU A 673 26.44 -13.65 -13.52
C LEU A 673 26.24 -12.95 -14.87
N LYS A 674 25.58 -13.60 -15.83
CA LYS A 674 25.29 -13.06 -17.17
C LYS A 674 23.85 -13.37 -17.59
N VAL A 675 23.00 -12.36 -17.75
CA VAL A 675 21.64 -12.53 -18.30
C VAL A 675 21.59 -12.02 -19.74
N LYS A 676 20.68 -12.55 -20.57
CA LYS A 676 20.55 -12.20 -22.00
C LYS A 676 20.28 -10.71 -22.21
N ASP A 677 19.35 -10.13 -21.46
CA ASP A 677 19.03 -8.70 -21.48
C ASP A 677 19.20 -8.06 -20.09
N PRO A 678 20.42 -7.63 -19.73
CA PRO A 678 20.69 -7.04 -18.41
C PRO A 678 19.99 -5.69 -18.22
N LYS A 679 19.69 -4.96 -19.30
CA LYS A 679 19.03 -3.65 -19.23
C LYS A 679 17.57 -3.79 -18.79
N LYS A 680 16.88 -4.86 -19.18
CA LYS A 680 15.51 -5.18 -18.72
C LYS A 680 15.40 -5.21 -17.21
N TYR A 681 16.46 -5.61 -16.52
CA TYR A 681 16.49 -5.77 -15.06
C TYR A 681 17.22 -4.64 -14.34
N HIS A 682 17.54 -3.54 -15.03
CA HIS A 682 18.37 -2.45 -14.50
C HIS A 682 19.74 -2.91 -13.96
N PHE A 683 20.25 -4.04 -14.45
CA PHE A 683 21.48 -4.65 -13.93
C PHE A 683 22.68 -4.25 -14.79
N ASP A 684 23.55 -3.40 -14.26
CA ASP A 684 24.89 -3.18 -14.82
C ASP A 684 25.95 -3.58 -13.78
N PRO A 685 26.58 -4.76 -13.92
CA PRO A 685 27.50 -5.27 -12.91
C PRO A 685 28.74 -4.39 -12.73
N LYS A 686 29.16 -3.64 -13.77
CA LYS A 686 30.34 -2.77 -13.66
C LYS A 686 30.02 -1.52 -12.86
N SER A 687 28.90 -0.86 -13.19
CA SER A 687 28.44 0.33 -12.48
C SER A 687 28.07 0.00 -11.03
N LEU A 688 27.39 -1.14 -10.81
CA LEU A 688 27.03 -1.60 -9.48
C LEU A 688 28.28 -1.87 -8.62
N LEU A 689 29.27 -2.59 -9.16
CA LEU A 689 30.52 -2.87 -8.44
C LEU A 689 31.25 -1.57 -8.06
N LEU A 690 31.35 -0.61 -9.00
CA LEU A 690 32.00 0.67 -8.74
C LEU A 690 31.29 1.43 -7.61
N GLN A 691 29.96 1.54 -7.66
CA GLN A 691 29.18 2.22 -6.64
C GLN A 691 29.28 1.57 -5.26
N ILE A 692 29.33 0.23 -5.18
CA ILE A 692 29.55 -0.48 -3.91
C ILE A 692 30.96 -0.20 -3.38
N CYS A 693 31.99 -0.29 -4.24
CA CYS A 693 33.37 -0.01 -3.86
C CYS A 693 33.52 1.42 -3.36
N GLU A 694 32.90 2.39 -4.01
CA GLU A 694 32.91 3.79 -3.56
C GLU A 694 32.37 3.97 -2.13
N VAL A 695 31.24 3.35 -1.78
CA VAL A 695 30.72 3.38 -0.40
C VAL A 695 31.74 2.75 0.55
N LEU A 696 32.22 1.55 0.24
CA LEU A 696 33.18 0.84 1.08
C LEU A 696 34.44 1.67 1.35
N LEU A 697 35.00 2.31 0.31
CA LEU A 697 36.21 3.11 0.41
C LEU A 697 36.02 4.42 1.18
N ARG A 698 34.82 5.01 1.16
CA ARG A 698 34.46 6.20 1.95
C ARG A 698 34.30 5.84 3.43
N LEU A 699 33.67 4.70 3.73
CA LEU A 699 33.49 4.21 5.10
C LEU A 699 34.80 3.72 5.71
N ALA A 700 35.69 3.12 4.91
CA ALA A 700 37.02 2.64 5.30
C ALA A 700 37.99 3.75 5.77
N GLU A 701 37.66 5.02 5.57
CA GLU A 701 38.41 6.13 6.17
C GLU A 701 38.31 6.16 7.70
N ASP A 702 37.30 5.50 8.28
CA ASP A 702 37.10 5.36 9.73
C ASP A 702 37.55 3.97 10.18
N SER A 703 38.44 3.90 11.20
CA SER A 703 38.98 2.64 11.68
C SER A 703 37.91 1.69 12.23
N ARG A 704 36.82 2.23 12.80
CA ARG A 704 35.71 1.43 13.35
C ARG A 704 35.04 0.59 12.27
N PHE A 705 34.98 1.08 11.03
CA PHE A 705 34.46 0.31 9.91
C PHE A 705 35.40 -0.84 9.54
N VAL A 706 36.72 -0.60 9.53
CA VAL A 706 37.73 -1.62 9.25
C VAL A 706 37.67 -2.73 10.30
N ASP A 707 37.55 -2.37 11.58
CA ASP A 707 37.41 -3.31 12.70
C ASP A 707 36.11 -4.14 12.55
N GLY A 708 35.01 -3.48 12.17
CA GLY A 708 33.74 -4.13 11.85
C GLY A 708 33.90 -5.16 10.73
N VAL A 709 34.50 -4.78 9.61
CA VAL A 709 34.75 -5.68 8.46
C VAL A 709 35.66 -6.85 8.83
N ALA A 710 36.68 -6.62 9.67
CA ALA A 710 37.58 -7.67 10.14
C ALA A 710 36.86 -8.70 11.03
N GLY A 711 35.90 -8.24 11.83
CA GLY A 711 35.05 -9.08 12.69
C GLY A 711 33.98 -9.87 11.93
N GLU A 712 33.73 -9.57 10.65
CA GLU A 712 32.67 -10.24 9.88
C GLU A 712 33.02 -11.70 9.55
N PRO A 713 32.18 -12.69 9.96
CA PRO A 713 32.42 -14.11 9.66
C PRO A 713 32.44 -14.44 8.17
N ASP A 714 31.71 -13.66 7.36
CA ASP A 714 31.59 -13.84 5.90
C ASP A 714 32.59 -12.98 5.10
N TYR A 715 33.52 -12.29 5.75
CA TYR A 715 34.59 -11.59 5.04
C TYR A 715 35.49 -12.57 4.28
N GLU A 716 35.61 -12.35 2.96
CA GLU A 716 36.46 -13.12 2.06
C GLU A 716 37.44 -12.20 1.31
N GLU A 717 38.72 -12.22 1.71
CA GLU A 717 39.79 -11.48 1.03
C GLU A 717 39.84 -11.74 -0.50
N PRO A 718 39.66 -12.98 -1.01
CA PRO A 718 39.66 -13.23 -2.45
C PRO A 718 38.57 -12.49 -3.22
N VAL A 719 37.43 -12.19 -2.59
CA VAL A 719 36.33 -11.44 -3.23
C VAL A 719 36.75 -9.99 -3.46
N LEU A 720 37.33 -9.35 -2.45
CA LEU A 720 37.86 -7.97 -2.57
C LEU A 720 39.06 -7.90 -3.53
N ARG A 721 39.95 -8.91 -3.53
CA ARG A 721 41.03 -8.99 -4.52
C ARG A 721 40.51 -9.16 -5.95
N LYS A 722 39.41 -9.90 -6.13
CA LYS A 722 38.74 -10.01 -7.43
C LYS A 722 38.09 -8.69 -7.85
N ALA A 723 37.44 -7.99 -6.93
CA ALA A 723 36.91 -6.64 -7.17
C ALA A 723 38.04 -5.68 -7.60
N HIS A 724 39.16 -5.67 -6.87
CA HIS A 724 40.37 -4.92 -7.21
C HIS A 724 40.88 -5.25 -8.63
N HIS A 725 40.98 -6.53 -8.98
CA HIS A 725 41.38 -6.96 -10.32
C HIS A 725 40.39 -6.49 -11.41
N ILE A 726 39.08 -6.51 -11.14
CA ILE A 726 38.06 -6.03 -12.08
C ILE A 726 38.18 -4.51 -12.27
N LEU A 727 38.39 -3.74 -11.19
CA LEU A 727 38.59 -2.29 -11.26
C LEU A 727 39.78 -1.93 -12.16
N ILE A 728 40.92 -2.61 -11.99
CA ILE A 728 42.12 -2.40 -12.82
C ILE A 728 41.88 -2.86 -14.27
N SER A 729 41.47 -4.11 -14.46
CA SER A 729 41.37 -4.73 -15.80
C SER A 729 40.31 -4.08 -16.69
N LYS A 730 39.27 -3.50 -16.09
CA LYS A 730 38.19 -2.81 -16.80
C LYS A 730 38.28 -1.29 -16.73
N GLN A 731 39.32 -0.74 -16.11
CA GLN A 731 39.53 0.71 -15.93
C GLN A 731 38.29 1.41 -15.35
N LEU A 732 37.75 0.83 -14.26
CA LEU A 732 36.56 1.36 -13.59
C LEU A 732 36.96 2.27 -12.42
N GLY A 733 36.40 3.49 -12.39
CA GLY A 733 36.71 4.48 -11.37
C GLY A 733 38.05 5.20 -11.59
N GLU A 734 38.41 6.09 -10.66
CA GLU A 734 39.71 6.77 -10.69
C GLU A 734 40.83 5.81 -10.25
N TYR A 735 42.06 6.05 -10.73
CA TYR A 735 43.24 5.22 -10.41
C TYR A 735 43.43 4.99 -8.89
N GLU A 736 43.05 5.98 -8.07
CA GLU A 736 43.15 5.93 -6.63
C GLU A 736 42.21 4.90 -5.97
N HIS A 737 41.09 4.53 -6.61
CA HIS A 737 40.13 3.57 -6.05
C HIS A 737 40.74 2.19 -5.85
N ALA A 738 41.52 1.71 -6.83
CA ALA A 738 42.21 0.42 -6.73
C ALA A 738 43.26 0.44 -5.60
N ALA A 739 44.07 1.51 -5.52
CA ALA A 739 45.07 1.66 -4.47
C ALA A 739 44.45 1.73 -3.06
N ARG A 740 43.35 2.46 -2.89
CA ARG A 740 42.62 2.54 -1.63
C ARG A 740 41.98 1.21 -1.24
N LEU A 741 41.50 0.43 -2.22
CA LEU A 741 40.95 -0.91 -1.97
C LEU A 741 42.02 -1.89 -1.52
N ASP A 742 43.21 -1.84 -2.12
CA ASP A 742 44.36 -2.67 -1.70
C ASP A 742 44.82 -2.30 -0.27
N LYS A 743 44.81 -1.00 0.06
CA LYS A 743 45.05 -0.52 1.43
C LYS A 743 44.03 -1.08 2.43
N LEU A 744 42.73 -1.05 2.09
CA LEU A 744 41.69 -1.62 2.95
C LEU A 744 41.89 -3.13 3.16
N ILE A 745 42.21 -3.87 2.10
CA ILE A 745 42.49 -5.31 2.19
C ILE A 745 43.64 -5.58 3.17
N ALA A 746 44.72 -4.80 3.09
CA ALA A 746 45.86 -4.93 4.00
C ALA A 746 45.49 -4.63 5.46
N GLN A 747 44.73 -3.55 5.70
CA GLN A 747 44.30 -3.16 7.05
C GLN A 747 43.40 -4.22 7.71
N VAL A 748 42.46 -4.80 6.95
CA VAL A 748 41.59 -5.88 7.45
C VAL A 748 42.40 -7.14 7.77
N ALA A 749 43.37 -7.49 6.92
CA ALA A 749 44.23 -8.65 7.15
C ALA A 749 45.07 -8.49 8.43
N GLU A 750 45.61 -7.30 8.68
CA GLU A 750 46.34 -6.97 9.91
C GLU A 750 45.47 -7.12 11.16
N GLN A 751 44.26 -6.53 11.16
CA GLN A 751 43.34 -6.62 12.30
C GLN A 751 42.89 -8.06 12.60
N ARG A 752 42.68 -8.88 11.57
CA ARG A 752 42.34 -10.30 11.76
C ARG A 752 43.48 -11.13 12.34
N GLN A 753 44.73 -10.79 12.05
CA GLN A 753 45.90 -11.44 12.67
C GLN A 753 46.02 -11.07 14.15
N VAL A 754 45.71 -9.83 14.52
CA VAL A 754 45.72 -9.37 15.92
C VAL A 754 44.57 -10.00 16.74
N ALA A 755 43.43 -10.26 16.11
CA ALA A 755 42.26 -10.87 16.76
C ALA A 755 42.33 -12.42 16.90
N ALA A 756 43.32 -13.08 16.30
CA ALA A 756 43.46 -14.53 16.37
C ALA A 756 44.03 -14.99 17.74
N PRO A 757 43.45 -16.01 18.39
CA PRO A 757 44.00 -16.53 19.64
C PRO A 757 45.41 -17.13 19.43
N PRO A 758 46.31 -17.03 20.43
CA PRO A 758 47.68 -17.52 20.31
C PRO A 758 47.70 -19.04 20.19
N GLY A 759 47.77 -19.54 18.95
CA GLY A 759 47.78 -20.98 18.64
C GLY A 759 47.49 -21.32 17.17
N ALA A 760 46.89 -20.42 16.39
CA ALA A 760 46.51 -20.68 15.00
C ALA A 760 47.59 -20.33 13.95
N ALA A 761 48.74 -19.80 14.37
CA ALA A 761 49.72 -19.16 13.48
C ALA A 761 50.67 -20.10 12.71
N ALA A 762 50.49 -21.42 12.76
CA ALA A 762 51.47 -22.38 12.21
C ALA A 762 51.07 -23.10 10.90
N ALA A 763 50.05 -22.65 10.17
CA ALA A 763 49.63 -23.32 8.94
C ALA A 763 49.24 -22.36 7.81
N SER A 764 50.19 -21.63 7.22
CA SER A 764 49.96 -20.99 5.91
C SER A 764 51.26 -20.70 5.16
N ALA A 765 51.72 -21.66 4.35
CA ALA A 765 52.67 -21.42 3.27
C ALA A 765 52.52 -22.49 2.16
N THR A 766 51.37 -22.53 1.48
CA THR A 766 51.23 -23.24 0.18
C THR A 766 50.00 -22.69 -0.58
N PRO A 767 49.99 -22.62 -1.94
CA PRO A 767 48.93 -21.96 -2.71
C PRO A 767 47.58 -22.71 -2.67
N PRO A 768 46.42 -22.02 -2.73
CA PRO A 768 45.10 -22.59 -2.44
C PRO A 768 44.39 -23.18 -3.68
N SER A 769 45.08 -23.98 -4.47
CA SER A 769 44.48 -24.69 -5.60
C SER A 769 44.88 -26.16 -5.53
N GLN A 770 43.92 -27.01 -5.15
CA GLN A 770 43.97 -28.50 -5.08
C GLN A 770 44.37 -29.16 -3.74
N GLN A 771 44.04 -28.59 -2.58
CA GLN A 771 43.94 -29.39 -1.35
C GLN A 771 42.48 -29.85 -1.16
N GLN A 772 42.26 -31.17 -1.06
CA GLN A 772 40.98 -31.72 -0.61
C GLN A 772 40.73 -31.23 0.82
N VAL A 773 39.66 -30.46 1.03
CA VAL A 773 39.22 -30.05 2.37
C VAL A 773 38.76 -31.31 3.10
N THR A 774 39.49 -31.72 4.14
CA THR A 774 39.14 -32.85 5.00
C THR A 774 38.75 -32.36 6.39
N LEU A 775 37.79 -33.01 7.03
CA LEU A 775 37.43 -32.74 8.43
C LEU A 775 38.48 -33.39 9.35
N PRO A 776 38.85 -32.75 10.48
CA PRO A 776 39.66 -33.38 11.52
C PRO A 776 38.88 -34.48 12.25
N ASP A 777 39.52 -35.20 13.18
CA ASP A 777 38.77 -36.12 14.03
C ASP A 777 37.84 -35.34 14.98
N LEU A 778 36.53 -35.55 14.81
CA LEU A 778 35.46 -34.91 15.58
C LEU A 778 34.84 -35.90 16.56
N SER A 779 35.65 -36.79 17.15
CA SER A 779 35.18 -37.81 18.09
C SER A 779 35.11 -37.25 19.52
N PHE A 780 34.06 -37.63 20.26
CA PHE A 780 33.93 -37.26 21.66
C PHE A 780 34.47 -38.40 22.56
N PRO A 781 35.15 -38.08 23.68
CA PRO A 781 35.72 -39.09 24.57
C PRO A 781 34.68 -39.88 25.38
N THR A 782 33.42 -39.42 25.45
CA THR A 782 32.33 -40.09 26.17
C THR A 782 31.41 -40.82 25.19
N ALA A 783 30.92 -42.02 25.53
CA ALA A 783 29.95 -42.72 24.70
C ALA A 783 28.54 -42.10 24.80
N ALA A 784 27.73 -42.27 23.75
CA ALA A 784 26.33 -41.84 23.73
C ALA A 784 25.49 -42.62 24.78
N PRO A 785 24.46 -42.01 25.38
CA PRO A 785 23.59 -42.67 26.36
C PRO A 785 22.85 -43.88 25.75
N ALA A 786 22.58 -44.92 26.56
CA ALA A 786 21.94 -46.16 26.10
C ALA A 786 20.49 -45.97 25.63
N ASN A 787 19.77 -44.99 26.17
CA ASN A 787 18.45 -44.56 25.67
C ASN A 787 18.43 -43.03 25.53
N PRO A 788 18.87 -42.49 24.37
CA PRO A 788 18.98 -41.06 24.15
C PRO A 788 17.66 -40.31 24.28
N GLU A 789 16.55 -40.84 23.75
CA GLU A 789 15.23 -40.17 23.76
C GLU A 789 14.71 -39.99 25.18
N ALA A 790 14.80 -41.03 26.02
CA ALA A 790 14.38 -40.95 27.41
C ALA A 790 15.25 -39.97 28.22
N SER A 791 16.57 -39.96 27.98
CA SER A 791 17.52 -39.03 28.60
C SER A 791 17.23 -37.58 28.21
N TYR A 792 16.99 -37.34 26.92
CA TYR A 792 16.64 -36.03 26.38
C TYR A 792 15.33 -35.53 26.99
N ARG A 793 14.27 -36.34 26.98
CA ARG A 793 12.99 -35.96 27.56
C ARG A 793 13.11 -35.63 29.06
N ALA A 794 13.80 -36.47 29.83
CA ALA A 794 13.99 -36.25 31.26
C ALA A 794 14.72 -34.93 31.57
N ALA A 795 15.69 -34.54 30.73
CA ALA A 795 16.44 -33.30 30.91
C ALA A 795 15.66 -32.04 30.48
N LEU A 796 14.83 -32.12 29.44
CA LEU A 796 14.19 -30.94 28.82
C LEU A 796 12.70 -30.75 29.15
N GLU A 797 11.96 -31.80 29.51
CA GLU A 797 10.53 -31.69 29.87
C GLU A 797 10.27 -30.69 31.04
N PRO A 798 11.10 -30.64 32.10
CA PRO A 798 10.95 -29.64 33.17
C PRO A 798 11.20 -28.19 32.70
N LEU A 799 11.89 -28.01 31.57
CA LEU A 799 12.25 -26.70 31.02
C LEU A 799 11.28 -26.24 29.92
N SER A 800 10.22 -27.00 29.66
CA SER A 800 9.23 -26.78 28.59
C SER A 800 8.58 -25.39 28.65
N VAL A 801 8.06 -24.99 29.82
CA VAL A 801 7.45 -23.67 30.04
C VAL A 801 8.06 -23.00 31.27
N SER A 802 8.53 -21.76 31.12
CA SER A 802 9.07 -20.96 32.23
C SER A 802 8.86 -19.46 31.94
N ASP A 803 9.61 -18.61 32.63
CA ASP A 803 9.43 -17.16 32.65
C ASP A 803 10.73 -16.48 32.19
N PHE A 804 10.65 -15.24 31.71
CA PHE A 804 11.82 -14.43 31.36
C PHE A 804 11.56 -12.94 31.60
N ASP A 805 12.63 -12.14 31.71
CA ASP A 805 12.55 -10.68 31.79
C ASP A 805 12.69 -10.08 30.38
N SER A 806 11.60 -9.52 29.84
CA SER A 806 11.60 -8.85 28.53
C SER A 806 12.16 -7.43 28.55
N THR A 807 12.41 -6.84 29.72
CA THR A 807 12.87 -5.44 29.86
C THR A 807 14.39 -5.30 29.71
N ALA A 808 15.13 -6.40 29.87
CA ALA A 808 16.57 -6.42 29.66
C ALA A 808 16.95 -6.01 28.22
N THR A 809 18.06 -5.29 28.07
CA THR A 809 18.50 -4.74 26.78
C THR A 809 18.74 -5.85 25.75
N GLY A 810 18.07 -5.76 24.59
CA GLY A 810 18.17 -6.77 23.52
C GLY A 810 17.51 -8.12 23.85
N ALA A 811 16.77 -8.19 24.96
CA ALA A 811 16.10 -9.40 25.42
C ALA A 811 14.75 -9.65 24.76
N TYR A 812 14.16 -8.70 24.03
CA TYR A 812 12.87 -8.87 23.34
C TYR A 812 12.79 -8.02 22.07
N ASN A 813 11.91 -8.40 21.14
CA ASN A 813 11.69 -7.66 19.91
C ASN A 813 11.29 -6.21 20.22
N ARG A 814 12.08 -5.27 19.69
CA ARG A 814 11.93 -3.85 19.97
C ARG A 814 10.59 -3.29 19.49
N ALA A 815 10.13 -3.69 18.30
CA ALA A 815 8.88 -3.21 17.75
C ALA A 815 7.71 -3.60 18.67
N PHE A 816 7.71 -4.86 19.12
CA PHE A 816 6.72 -5.36 20.06
C PHE A 816 6.81 -4.69 21.44
N ALA A 817 8.02 -4.36 21.90
CA ALA A 817 8.20 -3.62 23.15
C ALA A 817 7.61 -2.20 23.09
N ILE A 818 7.79 -1.49 21.96
CA ILE A 818 7.21 -0.15 21.73
C ILE A 818 5.69 -0.24 21.69
N MET A 819 5.13 -1.20 20.93
CA MET A 819 3.70 -1.43 20.88
C MET A 819 3.13 -1.73 22.27
N ALA A 820 3.82 -2.56 23.05
CA ALA A 820 3.42 -2.87 24.42
C ALA A 820 3.38 -1.62 25.31
N GLN A 821 4.32 -0.69 25.17
CA GLN A 821 4.35 0.57 25.93
C GLN A 821 3.20 1.51 25.58
N GLN A 822 2.72 1.49 24.33
CA GLN A 822 1.61 2.32 23.86
C GLN A 822 0.23 1.84 24.38
N VAL A 823 0.16 0.60 24.87
CA VAL A 823 -1.07 0.00 25.38
C VAL A 823 -1.20 0.28 26.89
N ALA A 824 -2.25 1.02 27.27
CA ALA A 824 -2.52 1.44 28.66
C ALA A 824 -3.06 0.32 29.59
N GLY A 825 -2.93 -0.95 29.19
CA GLY A 825 -3.38 -2.13 29.94
C GLY A 825 -4.31 -3.04 29.12
N ASP A 826 -4.31 -4.33 29.47
CA ASP A 826 -5.09 -5.36 28.78
C ASP A 826 -6.56 -5.41 29.25
N THR A 827 -7.47 -5.66 28.31
CA THR A 827 -8.89 -5.89 28.64
C THR A 827 -9.06 -7.17 29.47
N GLN A 828 -10.11 -7.24 30.30
CA GLN A 828 -10.41 -8.47 31.04
C GLN A 828 -10.62 -9.69 30.11
N THR A 829 -11.20 -9.47 28.94
CA THR A 829 -11.42 -10.52 27.93
C THR A 829 -10.10 -11.04 27.37
N LYS A 830 -9.17 -10.14 27.00
CA LYS A 830 -7.80 -10.49 26.58
C LYS A 830 -7.08 -11.26 27.68
N MET A 831 -7.10 -10.75 28.91
CA MET A 831 -6.41 -11.39 30.04
C MET A 831 -6.94 -12.80 30.35
N LYS A 832 -8.26 -13.00 30.28
CA LYS A 832 -8.88 -14.35 30.41
C LYS A 832 -8.43 -15.29 29.30
N ARG A 833 -8.32 -14.78 28.06
CA ARG A 833 -7.83 -15.57 26.92
C ARG A 833 -6.35 -15.93 27.09
N LEU A 834 -5.47 -14.97 27.42
CA LEU A 834 -4.05 -15.23 27.66
C LEU A 834 -3.82 -16.25 28.79
N SER A 835 -4.60 -16.13 29.88
CA SER A 835 -4.59 -17.10 30.97
C SER A 835 -5.03 -18.51 30.52
N ARG A 836 -5.88 -18.60 29.50
CA ARG A 836 -6.27 -19.88 28.89
C ARG A 836 -5.18 -20.43 27.98
N GLU A 837 -4.52 -19.59 27.17
CA GLU A 837 -3.35 -19.97 26.37
C GLU A 837 -2.27 -20.60 27.27
N MET A 838 -1.88 -19.92 28.34
CA MET A 838 -0.82 -20.41 29.24
C MET A 838 -1.21 -21.73 29.95
N ARG A 839 -2.47 -21.86 30.38
CA ARG A 839 -2.96 -23.13 30.97
C ARG A 839 -2.98 -24.27 29.96
N ASN A 840 -3.28 -23.99 28.70
CA ASN A 840 -3.27 -25.02 27.66
C ASN A 840 -1.84 -25.52 27.40
N LEU A 841 -0.87 -24.60 27.33
CA LEU A 841 0.55 -24.93 27.13
C LEU A 841 1.17 -25.72 28.29
N ARG A 842 0.73 -25.45 29.54
CA ARG A 842 1.17 -26.17 30.75
C ARG A 842 0.35 -27.44 31.06
N GLY A 843 -0.74 -27.69 30.33
CA GLY A 843 -1.82 -28.60 30.72
C GLY A 843 -2.03 -29.80 29.78
N LYS A 844 -3.28 -30.04 29.37
CA LYS A 844 -3.71 -31.22 28.58
C LYS A 844 -3.09 -31.31 27.18
N THR A 845 -2.57 -30.20 26.66
CA THR A 845 -1.90 -30.11 25.35
C THR A 845 -0.42 -29.91 25.63
N SER A 846 0.26 -30.96 26.09
CA SER A 846 1.69 -30.89 26.41
C SER A 846 2.46 -30.48 25.16
N LEU A 847 3.36 -29.50 25.30
CA LEU A 847 4.30 -29.14 24.24
C LEU A 847 5.09 -30.39 23.81
N PRO A 848 5.35 -30.58 22.51
CA PRO A 848 6.17 -31.70 22.04
C PRO A 848 7.59 -31.53 22.58
N ILE A 849 8.10 -32.54 23.28
CA ILE A 849 9.48 -32.62 23.77
C ILE A 849 10.05 -33.97 23.33
N HIS A 850 10.69 -33.96 22.17
CA HIS A 850 11.31 -35.12 21.52
C HIS A 850 12.68 -34.74 20.99
N MET A 851 13.61 -35.71 20.90
CA MET A 851 14.92 -35.43 20.27
C MET A 851 14.75 -34.98 18.82
N ALA A 852 13.79 -35.56 18.11
CA ALA A 852 13.51 -35.23 16.72
C ALA A 852 13.09 -33.76 16.55
N SER A 853 12.25 -33.22 17.44
CA SER A 853 11.90 -31.80 17.48
C SER A 853 11.12 -31.47 18.76
N SER A 854 11.40 -30.30 19.35
CA SER A 854 10.83 -29.86 20.61
C SER A 854 10.36 -28.41 20.54
N ILE A 855 9.36 -28.05 21.36
CA ILE A 855 8.86 -26.68 21.50
C ILE A 855 8.96 -26.25 22.97
N PHE A 856 9.49 -25.07 23.21
CA PHE A 856 9.65 -24.46 24.52
C PHE A 856 9.04 -23.06 24.51
N VAL A 857 8.45 -22.64 25.63
CA VAL A 857 7.80 -21.33 25.75
C VAL A 857 8.26 -20.61 27.01
N ARG A 858 8.46 -19.30 26.89
CA ARG A 858 8.72 -18.36 27.99
C ARG A 858 7.69 -17.25 27.95
N HIS A 859 7.17 -16.87 29.10
CA HIS A 859 6.33 -15.69 29.22
C HIS A 859 7.01 -14.64 30.08
N ASP A 860 6.72 -13.38 29.80
CA ASP A 860 7.34 -12.29 30.56
C ASP A 860 6.86 -12.26 32.02
N THR A 861 7.74 -11.90 32.93
CA THR A 861 7.46 -11.89 34.38
C THR A 861 6.38 -10.88 34.77
N ASP A 862 6.29 -9.76 34.03
CA ASP A 862 5.39 -8.66 34.36
C ASP A 862 4.17 -8.59 33.43
N ARG A 863 4.28 -9.13 32.21
CA ARG A 863 3.30 -8.98 31.14
C ARG A 863 2.97 -10.27 30.39
N MET A 864 1.78 -10.80 30.61
CA MET A 864 1.28 -12.01 29.94
C MET A 864 1.09 -11.89 28.42
N ASP A 865 1.08 -10.68 27.87
CA ASP A 865 0.95 -10.42 26.44
C ASP A 865 2.29 -10.41 25.67
N LYS A 866 3.40 -10.68 26.38
CA LYS A 866 4.72 -10.90 25.79
C LYS A 866 5.17 -12.35 26.04
N VAL A 867 5.50 -13.04 24.96
CA VAL A 867 5.92 -14.43 24.98
C VAL A 867 7.13 -14.60 24.05
N ARG A 868 8.01 -15.53 24.39
CA ARG A 868 9.03 -16.05 23.50
C ARG A 868 8.89 -17.56 23.38
N ALA A 869 8.98 -18.09 22.17
CA ALA A 869 9.02 -19.52 21.91
C ALA A 869 10.37 -19.92 21.32
N LEU A 870 10.78 -21.17 21.55
CA LEU A 870 11.90 -21.82 20.89
C LEU A 870 11.40 -23.12 20.28
N ILE A 871 11.68 -23.33 18.99
CA ILE A 871 11.40 -24.57 18.27
C ILE A 871 12.75 -25.17 17.87
N THR A 872 13.00 -26.43 18.22
CA THR A 872 14.20 -27.14 17.74
C THR A 872 13.94 -27.71 16.35
N GLY A 873 14.88 -27.53 15.43
CA GLY A 873 14.70 -27.92 14.03
C GLY A 873 14.46 -29.42 13.86
N PRO A 874 13.44 -29.84 13.10
CA PRO A 874 13.09 -31.24 12.96
C PRO A 874 14.19 -32.12 12.37
N GLU A 875 14.30 -33.35 12.87
CA GLU A 875 15.14 -34.40 12.29
C GLU A 875 14.77 -34.68 10.83
N GLY A 876 15.77 -34.97 10.00
CA GLY A 876 15.59 -35.23 8.57
C GLY A 876 15.38 -33.98 7.71
N THR A 877 15.52 -32.79 8.30
CA THR A 877 15.41 -31.49 7.61
C THR A 877 16.74 -30.75 7.65
N PRO A 878 16.97 -29.75 6.77
CA PRO A 878 18.19 -28.93 6.84
C PRO A 878 18.30 -28.12 8.15
N TYR A 879 17.22 -28.07 8.94
CA TYR A 879 17.14 -27.38 10.23
C TYR A 879 17.56 -28.24 11.42
N HIS A 880 17.76 -29.56 11.23
CA HIS A 880 17.96 -30.56 12.30
C HIS A 880 18.86 -30.02 13.42
N GLY A 881 18.29 -29.94 14.63
CA GLY A 881 19.05 -29.64 15.87
C GLY A 881 19.40 -28.18 16.08
N GLY A 882 19.02 -27.29 15.16
CA GLY A 882 19.07 -25.85 15.39
C GLY A 882 18.02 -25.40 16.40
N CYS A 883 18.30 -24.34 17.15
CA CYS A 883 17.36 -23.69 18.05
C CYS A 883 16.84 -22.38 17.42
N TYR A 884 15.55 -22.36 17.08
CA TYR A 884 14.91 -21.22 16.41
C TYR A 884 13.97 -20.48 17.37
N MET A 885 14.30 -19.24 17.68
CA MET A 885 13.55 -18.41 18.62
C MET A 885 12.57 -17.48 17.91
N PHE A 886 11.40 -17.30 18.53
CA PHE A 886 10.31 -16.48 18.04
C PHE A 886 9.78 -15.60 19.18
N ASP A 887 9.83 -14.28 18.99
CA ASP A 887 9.14 -13.32 19.84
C ASP A 887 7.68 -13.22 19.43
N VAL A 888 6.78 -13.17 20.42
CA VAL A 888 5.34 -13.23 20.24
C VAL A 888 4.66 -12.18 21.09
N PHE A 889 3.98 -11.23 20.44
CA PHE A 889 3.23 -10.18 21.12
C PHE A 889 1.74 -10.31 20.84
N PHE A 890 0.93 -10.30 21.90
CA PHE A 890 -0.52 -10.32 21.77
C PHE A 890 -1.04 -8.87 21.75
N PRO A 891 -1.55 -8.37 20.60
CA PRO A 891 -2.02 -6.99 20.48
C PRO A 891 -3.29 -6.74 21.32
N GLN A 892 -3.71 -5.48 21.43
CA GLN A 892 -4.84 -5.09 22.28
C GLN A 892 -6.16 -5.79 21.89
N ASP A 893 -6.37 -6.01 20.60
CA ASP A 893 -7.57 -6.63 20.06
C ASP A 893 -7.54 -8.17 20.11
N TYR A 894 -6.50 -8.78 20.67
CA TYR A 894 -6.43 -10.24 20.81
C TYR A 894 -7.56 -10.76 21.72
N PRO A 895 -8.30 -11.83 21.34
CA PRO A 895 -8.06 -12.76 20.23
C PRO A 895 -8.79 -12.45 18.92
N ASN A 896 -9.42 -11.29 18.75
CA ASN A 896 -10.13 -10.97 17.50
C ASN A 896 -9.17 -10.85 16.30
N VAL A 897 -7.92 -10.51 16.58
CA VAL A 897 -6.79 -10.54 15.63
C VAL A 897 -5.74 -11.56 16.09
N PRO A 898 -4.91 -12.11 15.19
CA PRO A 898 -3.83 -13.03 15.56
C PRO A 898 -2.75 -12.35 16.42
N PRO A 899 -1.93 -13.13 17.14
CA PRO A 899 -0.73 -12.60 17.76
C PRO A 899 0.29 -12.16 16.70
N LEU A 900 1.12 -11.17 17.02
CA LEU A 900 2.27 -10.79 16.20
C LEU A 900 3.44 -11.73 16.52
N MET A 901 4.18 -12.16 15.50
CA MET A 901 5.32 -13.05 15.67
C MET A 901 6.50 -12.63 14.80
N ASN A 902 7.70 -12.64 15.38
CA ASN A 902 8.96 -12.34 14.70
C ASN A 902 10.04 -13.35 15.11
N MET A 903 10.78 -13.88 14.14
CA MET A 903 11.88 -14.80 14.35
C MET A 903 13.13 -14.04 14.79
N ALA A 904 13.60 -14.31 16.01
CA ALA A 904 14.80 -13.71 16.58
C ALA A 904 16.09 -14.41 16.11
N THR A 905 16.02 -15.69 15.71
CA THR A 905 17.16 -16.43 15.16
C THR A 905 17.30 -16.15 13.67
N ASN A 906 17.74 -14.95 13.29
CA ASN A 906 17.84 -14.53 11.88
C ASN A 906 19.26 -14.04 11.50
N GLY A 907 20.26 -14.28 12.36
CA GLY A 907 21.63 -13.83 12.15
C GLY A 907 21.72 -12.32 11.99
N GLU A 908 20.92 -11.55 12.73
CA GLU A 908 20.88 -10.09 12.67
C GLU A 908 20.55 -9.55 11.27
N GLY A 909 19.61 -10.18 10.56
CA GLY A 909 19.22 -9.75 9.21
C GLY A 909 19.93 -10.48 8.07
N ARG A 910 20.84 -11.42 8.38
CA ARG A 910 21.73 -12.04 7.38
C ARG A 910 21.25 -13.39 6.88
N ALA A 911 20.47 -14.11 7.70
CA ALA A 911 20.02 -15.45 7.39
C ALA A 911 18.52 -15.48 7.05
N ARG A 912 18.19 -15.76 5.79
CA ARG A 912 16.84 -16.17 5.38
C ARG A 912 16.75 -17.68 5.56
N PHE A 913 16.05 -18.13 6.61
CA PHE A 913 15.98 -19.55 6.94
C PHE A 913 14.99 -20.33 6.08
N ASN A 914 13.96 -19.67 5.56
CA ASN A 914 12.92 -20.33 4.77
C ASN A 914 12.24 -19.29 3.86
N PRO A 915 11.59 -19.66 2.76
CA PRO A 915 10.76 -18.71 2.02
C PRO A 915 9.71 -18.00 2.88
N ASN A 916 9.23 -18.64 3.95
CA ASN A 916 8.32 -18.08 4.93
C ASN A 916 9.00 -17.50 6.19
N LEU A 917 10.32 -17.62 6.36
CA LEU A 917 11.11 -17.07 7.47
C LEU A 917 12.16 -16.10 6.92
N TYR A 918 11.79 -14.83 6.89
CA TYR A 918 12.55 -13.79 6.22
C TYR A 918 13.77 -13.40 7.04
N ALA A 919 14.78 -12.83 6.37
CA ALA A 919 15.99 -12.37 7.03
C ALA A 919 15.71 -11.26 8.06
N ASP A 920 14.70 -10.42 7.85
CA ASP A 920 14.24 -9.41 8.82
C ASP A 920 13.41 -9.99 9.99
N GLY A 921 13.30 -11.32 10.09
CA GLY A 921 12.57 -12.03 11.12
C GLY A 921 11.08 -12.18 10.85
N LYS A 922 10.54 -11.66 9.74
CA LYS A 922 9.11 -11.83 9.42
C LYS A 922 8.74 -13.31 9.23
N VAL A 923 7.68 -13.74 9.91
CA VAL A 923 7.10 -15.09 9.81
C VAL A 923 5.84 -15.04 8.94
N CYS A 924 5.80 -15.86 7.90
CA CYS A 924 4.68 -15.94 6.96
C CYS A 924 3.84 -17.20 7.21
N LEU A 925 2.64 -17.02 7.74
CA LEU A 925 1.71 -18.10 8.02
C LEU A 925 0.27 -17.58 7.87
N SER A 926 -0.63 -18.37 7.28
CA SER A 926 -2.02 -17.97 7.07
C SER A 926 -2.77 -17.72 8.39
N LEU A 927 -2.45 -18.49 9.43
CA LEU A 927 -2.96 -18.29 10.80
C LEU A 927 -2.49 -16.97 11.44
N LEU A 928 -1.41 -16.37 10.94
CA LEU A 928 -0.92 -15.06 11.38
C LEU A 928 -1.46 -13.92 10.49
N GLY A 929 -2.26 -14.22 9.47
CA GLY A 929 -2.70 -13.24 8.47
C GLY A 929 -1.57 -12.77 7.54
N THR A 930 -0.40 -13.41 7.57
CA THR A 930 0.81 -12.99 6.82
C THR A 930 1.07 -13.84 5.57
N TRP A 931 0.16 -14.76 5.23
CA TRP A 931 0.21 -15.60 4.04
C TRP A 931 -1.19 -15.89 3.48
N HIS A 932 -1.28 -16.21 2.19
CA HIS A 932 -2.55 -16.57 1.57
C HIS A 932 -3.08 -17.88 2.15
N GLY A 933 -4.37 -17.90 2.50
CA GLY A 933 -5.13 -19.11 2.80
C GLY A 933 -6.23 -19.25 1.75
N THR A 934 -6.36 -20.43 1.15
CA THR A 934 -7.38 -20.69 0.13
C THR A 934 -8.78 -20.77 0.72
N ASP A 935 -8.88 -21.20 1.99
CA ASP A 935 -10.14 -21.34 2.73
C ASP A 935 -10.16 -20.51 4.02
N ALA A 936 -11.35 -20.07 4.43
CA ALA A 936 -11.54 -19.33 5.69
C ALA A 936 -11.08 -20.11 6.93
N SER A 937 -11.07 -21.45 6.87
CA SER A 937 -10.61 -22.35 7.94
C SER A 937 -9.08 -22.35 8.13
N GLN A 938 -8.31 -21.82 7.18
CA GLN A 938 -6.85 -21.71 7.25
C GLN A 938 -6.38 -20.35 7.78
N LYS A 939 -7.32 -19.41 7.97
CA LYS A 939 -7.06 -18.07 8.51
C LYS A 939 -7.27 -18.06 10.02
N TRP A 940 -6.84 -16.99 10.68
CA TRP A 940 -7.05 -16.81 12.12
C TRP A 940 -8.55 -16.84 12.47
N ASP A 941 -8.92 -17.72 13.39
CA ASP A 941 -10.25 -17.79 14.00
C ASP A 941 -10.15 -17.39 15.48
N PRO A 942 -10.76 -16.26 15.88
CA PRO A 942 -10.74 -15.79 17.26
C PRO A 942 -11.22 -16.82 18.28
N GLN A 943 -12.10 -17.75 17.90
CA GLN A 943 -12.66 -18.74 18.82
C GLN A 943 -11.77 -19.97 18.95
N ASN A 944 -11.23 -20.45 17.83
CA ASN A 944 -10.58 -21.76 17.74
C ASN A 944 -9.06 -21.71 17.60
N SER A 945 -8.49 -20.65 17.02
CA SER A 945 -7.05 -20.52 16.82
C SER A 945 -6.29 -20.23 18.12
N ASN A 946 -5.08 -20.75 18.29
CA ASN A 946 -4.28 -20.54 19.50
C ASN A 946 -2.76 -20.54 19.21
N LEU A 947 -1.95 -20.13 20.19
CA LEU A 947 -0.50 -20.05 20.02
C LEU A 947 0.12 -21.44 19.73
N PHE A 948 -0.40 -22.49 20.36
CA PHE A 948 0.10 -23.85 20.14
C PHE A 948 -0.03 -24.29 18.68
N GLN A 949 -1.16 -24.02 18.03
CA GLN A 949 -1.36 -24.31 16.61
C GLN A 949 -0.38 -23.56 15.72
N ILE A 950 -0.11 -22.28 16.01
CA ILE A 950 0.90 -21.51 15.26
C ILE A 950 2.27 -22.17 15.36
N LEU A 951 2.70 -22.53 16.58
CA LEU A 951 4.01 -23.16 16.80
C LEU A 951 4.12 -24.53 16.11
N LEU A 952 3.05 -25.34 16.15
CA LEU A 952 3.00 -26.60 15.40
C LEU A 952 3.02 -26.40 13.89
N SER A 953 2.33 -25.39 13.36
CA SER A 953 2.37 -25.08 11.93
C SER A 953 3.76 -24.67 11.48
N ILE A 954 4.50 -23.89 12.28
CA ILE A 954 5.89 -23.55 11.97
C ILE A 954 6.75 -24.83 11.96
N GLN A 955 6.64 -25.67 12.98
CA GLN A 955 7.38 -26.92 13.08
C GLN A 955 7.08 -27.87 11.91
N GLY A 956 5.81 -28.02 11.51
CA GLY A 956 5.38 -29.04 10.54
C GLY A 956 5.27 -28.58 9.08
N MET A 957 5.08 -27.28 8.82
CA MET A 957 4.86 -26.76 7.45
C MET A 957 5.98 -25.84 6.96
N ILE A 958 6.74 -25.24 7.87
CA ILE A 958 7.83 -24.32 7.51
C ILE A 958 9.18 -25.04 7.61
N LEU A 959 9.47 -25.66 8.76
CA LEU A 959 10.74 -26.34 9.00
C LEU A 959 10.76 -27.76 8.39
N ILE A 960 10.58 -27.86 7.08
CA ILE A 960 10.45 -29.12 6.32
C ILE A 960 11.73 -29.53 5.58
N SER A 961 11.76 -30.73 4.97
CA SER A 961 12.92 -31.29 4.26
C SER A 961 13.33 -30.53 3.00
N ASP A 962 12.35 -30.02 2.24
CA ASP A 962 12.57 -29.32 0.97
C ASP A 962 11.97 -27.91 1.01
N PRO A 963 12.51 -27.01 1.84
CA PRO A 963 11.95 -25.68 2.09
C PRO A 963 11.96 -24.77 0.86
N TYR A 964 12.79 -25.05 -0.15
CA TYR A 964 12.79 -24.32 -1.42
C TYR A 964 11.39 -24.25 -2.05
N PHE A 965 10.62 -25.33 -1.96
CA PHE A 965 9.28 -25.40 -2.55
C PHE A 965 8.21 -24.65 -1.76
N ASN A 966 8.53 -24.02 -0.63
CA ASN A 966 7.61 -23.10 0.04
C ASN A 966 7.55 -21.72 -0.66
N GLU A 967 8.42 -21.46 -1.65
CA GLU A 967 8.36 -20.24 -2.45
C GLU A 967 7.15 -20.26 -3.40
N PRO A 968 6.39 -19.16 -3.54
CA PRO A 968 5.23 -19.11 -4.42
C PRO A 968 5.57 -19.48 -5.87
N ASN A 969 4.71 -20.29 -6.48
CA ASN A 969 4.86 -20.78 -7.86
C ASN A 969 6.06 -21.73 -8.09
N VAL A 970 6.78 -22.15 -7.05
CA VAL A 970 7.91 -23.08 -7.16
C VAL A 970 7.51 -24.54 -6.96
N GLU A 971 6.42 -24.79 -6.24
CA GLU A 971 5.90 -26.13 -5.90
C GLU A 971 5.74 -27.04 -7.13
N ARG A 972 5.38 -26.47 -8.27
CA ARG A 972 5.16 -27.19 -9.54
C ARG A 972 6.46 -27.76 -10.14
N MET A 973 7.61 -27.23 -9.74
CA MET A 973 8.93 -27.72 -10.15
C MET A 973 9.42 -28.92 -9.34
N ARG A 974 8.67 -29.35 -8.31
CA ARG A 974 9.04 -30.52 -7.49
C ARG A 974 9.10 -31.79 -8.34
N GLY A 975 10.21 -32.52 -8.23
CA GLY A 975 10.45 -33.75 -8.99
C GLY A 975 11.14 -33.53 -10.34
N GLN A 976 11.25 -32.28 -10.81
CA GLN A 976 12.04 -31.94 -12.00
C GLN A 976 13.53 -31.83 -11.63
N ALA A 977 14.44 -32.17 -12.56
CA ALA A 977 15.88 -32.17 -12.30
C ALA A 977 16.42 -30.80 -11.86
N GLU A 978 15.96 -29.72 -12.48
CA GLU A 978 16.32 -28.34 -12.13
C GLU A 978 15.76 -27.95 -10.75
N GLY A 979 14.48 -28.25 -10.48
CA GLY A 979 13.84 -27.97 -9.20
C GLY A 979 14.52 -28.71 -8.04
N ASN A 980 14.91 -29.97 -8.25
CA ASN A 980 15.63 -30.77 -7.26
C ASN A 980 17.05 -30.22 -7.03
N LYS A 981 17.77 -29.79 -8.08
CA LYS A 981 19.09 -29.17 -7.95
C LYS A 981 19.03 -27.83 -7.19
N ALA A 982 18.02 -27.01 -7.48
CA ALA A 982 17.77 -25.76 -6.76
C ALA A 982 17.44 -26.03 -5.28
N SER A 983 16.60 -27.01 -5.00
CA SER A 983 16.30 -27.46 -3.62
C SER A 983 17.55 -27.92 -2.87
N SER A 984 18.42 -28.73 -3.50
CA SER A 984 19.68 -29.16 -2.88
C SER A 984 20.63 -28.00 -2.58
N SER A 985 20.73 -27.04 -3.52
CA SER A 985 21.55 -25.83 -3.32
C SER A 985 21.00 -24.96 -2.18
N TYR A 986 19.68 -24.82 -2.11
CA TYR A 986 19.00 -24.12 -1.02
C TYR A 986 19.26 -24.81 0.33
N ASN A 987 19.11 -26.14 0.40
CA ASN A 987 19.39 -26.90 1.61
C ASN A 987 20.83 -26.76 2.09
N ALA A 988 21.80 -26.72 1.17
CA ALA A 988 23.19 -26.47 1.52
C ALA A 988 23.39 -25.11 2.21
N GLU A 989 22.76 -24.04 1.72
CA GLU A 989 22.81 -22.73 2.39
C GLU A 989 22.14 -22.79 3.77
N ILE A 990 21.02 -23.49 3.92
CA ILE A 990 20.35 -23.68 5.21
C ILE A 990 21.22 -24.50 6.18
N HIS A 991 21.93 -25.54 5.74
CA HIS A 991 22.85 -26.30 6.60
C HIS A 991 23.89 -25.38 7.25
N LEU A 992 24.53 -24.53 6.44
CA LEU A 992 25.54 -23.60 6.94
C LEU A 992 24.93 -22.55 7.89
N ASN A 993 23.78 -21.98 7.52
CA ASN A 993 23.07 -21.00 8.35
C ASN A 993 22.57 -21.61 9.68
N ASN A 994 22.11 -22.86 9.64
CA ASN A 994 21.67 -23.61 10.81
C ASN A 994 22.83 -23.83 11.79
N ILE A 995 23.99 -24.31 11.32
CA ILE A 995 25.17 -24.49 12.17
C ILE A 995 25.61 -23.15 12.79
N ARG A 996 25.67 -22.07 12.00
CA ARG A 996 26.15 -20.77 12.47
C ARG A 996 25.18 -20.09 13.42
N TRP A 997 23.93 -19.91 13.02
CA TRP A 997 22.97 -19.07 13.73
C TRP A 997 21.98 -19.88 14.57
N GLY A 998 21.63 -21.08 14.11
CA GLY A 998 20.76 -22.02 14.84
C GLY A 998 21.50 -22.79 15.95
N MET A 999 22.82 -22.95 15.86
CA MET A 999 23.61 -23.69 16.85
C MET A 999 24.69 -22.83 17.53
N ILE A 1000 25.76 -22.45 16.81
CA ILE A 1000 26.93 -21.75 17.37
C ILE A 1000 26.53 -20.44 18.08
N ASP A 1001 25.76 -19.59 17.40
CA ASP A 1001 25.32 -18.31 17.96
C ASP A 1001 24.42 -18.50 19.18
N GLN A 1002 23.53 -19.51 19.16
CA GLN A 1002 22.68 -19.85 20.30
C GLN A 1002 23.51 -20.31 21.51
N MET A 1003 24.59 -21.05 21.29
CA MET A 1003 25.49 -21.50 22.36
C MET A 1003 26.35 -20.36 22.92
N ARG A 1004 26.78 -19.41 22.07
CA ARG A 1004 27.62 -18.27 22.48
C ARG A 1004 26.83 -17.15 23.13
N LYS A 1005 25.65 -16.86 22.59
CA LYS A 1005 24.79 -15.74 22.97
C LYS A 1005 23.37 -16.25 23.24
N PRO A 1006 23.18 -17.17 24.21
CA PRO A 1006 21.85 -17.67 24.51
C PRO A 1006 20.97 -16.50 24.98
N LYS A 1007 19.74 -16.44 24.46
CA LYS A 1007 18.79 -15.40 24.88
C LYS A 1007 18.28 -15.68 26.31
N PRO A 1008 17.96 -14.62 27.07
CA PRO A 1008 17.44 -14.74 28.43
C PRO A 1008 16.27 -15.72 28.54
N GLY A 1009 16.34 -16.63 29.51
CA GLY A 1009 15.33 -17.64 29.83
C GLY A 1009 15.53 -18.98 29.11
N PHE A 1010 16.38 -19.07 28.10
CA PHE A 1010 16.64 -20.30 27.33
C PHE A 1010 18.02 -20.91 27.55
N GLU A 1011 18.87 -20.34 28.40
CA GLU A 1011 20.23 -20.79 28.68
C GLU A 1011 20.25 -22.27 29.09
N GLY A 1012 19.36 -22.65 30.00
CA GLY A 1012 19.23 -24.04 30.47
C GLY A 1012 18.77 -25.00 29.36
N VAL A 1013 17.83 -24.56 28.51
CA VAL A 1013 17.31 -25.38 27.39
C VAL A 1013 18.40 -25.60 26.36
N ILE A 1014 19.09 -24.53 25.95
CA ILE A 1014 20.19 -24.58 24.97
C ILE A 1014 21.29 -25.51 25.46
N LYS A 1015 21.74 -25.32 26.71
CA LYS A 1015 22.78 -26.16 27.30
C LYS A 1015 22.37 -27.62 27.33
N ALA A 1016 21.16 -27.94 27.81
CA ALA A 1016 20.66 -29.30 27.89
C ALA A 1016 20.47 -29.94 26.50
N HIS A 1017 19.87 -29.21 25.55
CA HIS A 1017 19.62 -29.66 24.18
C HIS A 1017 20.91 -30.09 23.48
N PHE A 1018 21.91 -29.20 23.45
CA PHE A 1018 23.18 -29.46 22.77
C PHE A 1018 24.01 -30.52 23.49
N SER A 1019 23.97 -30.59 24.82
CA SER A 1019 24.66 -31.65 25.58
C SER A 1019 24.11 -33.04 25.24
N GLN A 1020 22.79 -33.18 25.13
CA GLN A 1020 22.14 -34.46 24.83
C GLN A 1020 22.31 -34.87 23.36
N LEU A 1021 22.35 -33.91 22.43
CA LEU A 1021 22.42 -34.17 20.99
C LEU A 1021 23.84 -34.12 20.39
N ARG A 1022 24.89 -33.78 21.16
CA ARG A 1022 26.25 -33.56 20.63
C ARG A 1022 26.75 -34.64 19.67
N HIS A 1023 26.52 -35.92 19.98
CA HIS A 1023 26.92 -37.04 19.13
C HIS A 1023 26.11 -37.08 17.82
N THR A 1024 24.80 -36.91 17.91
CA THR A 1024 23.87 -36.89 16.77
C THR A 1024 24.18 -35.72 15.83
N LEU A 1025 24.40 -34.51 16.37
CA LEU A 1025 24.66 -33.31 15.57
C LEU A 1025 25.97 -33.40 14.79
N ILE A 1026 27.04 -33.87 15.42
CA ILE A 1026 28.32 -34.01 14.72
C ILE A 1026 28.25 -35.09 13.63
N ASN A 1027 27.56 -36.20 13.88
CA ASN A 1027 27.33 -37.21 12.85
C ASN A 1027 26.50 -36.65 11.68
N GLN A 1028 25.46 -35.87 11.97
CA GLN A 1028 24.65 -35.20 10.95
C GLN A 1028 25.47 -34.18 10.15
N CYS A 1029 26.33 -33.40 10.82
CA CYS A 1029 27.23 -32.45 10.18
C CYS A 1029 28.26 -33.15 9.26
N ARG A 1030 28.80 -34.29 9.68
CA ARG A 1030 29.67 -35.12 8.81
C ARG A 1030 28.92 -35.58 7.57
N LYS A 1031 27.68 -36.06 7.72
CA LYS A 1031 26.83 -36.44 6.59
C LYS A 1031 26.59 -35.27 5.63
N TRP A 1032 26.24 -34.08 6.14
CA TRP A 1032 26.08 -32.89 5.30
C TRP A 1032 27.38 -32.49 4.58
N PHE A 1033 28.53 -32.69 5.23
CA PHE A 1033 29.83 -32.44 4.61
C PHE A 1033 30.15 -33.46 3.50
N GLU A 1034 29.80 -34.73 3.69
CA GLU A 1034 29.93 -35.77 2.67
C GLU A 1034 29.00 -35.52 1.47
N GLU A 1035 27.74 -35.18 1.72
CA GLU A 1035 26.74 -34.82 0.68
C GLU A 1035 27.14 -33.56 -0.11
N SER A 1036 27.98 -32.70 0.47
CA SER A 1036 28.52 -31.52 -0.22
C SER A 1036 29.66 -31.83 -1.21
N ALA A 1037 29.86 -33.10 -1.58
CA ALA A 1037 30.91 -33.55 -2.50
C ALA A 1037 30.97 -32.76 -3.81
N ASP A 1038 29.81 -32.50 -4.40
CA ASP A 1038 29.65 -31.85 -5.70
C ASP A 1038 29.54 -30.32 -5.59
N MET A 1039 29.60 -29.77 -4.37
CA MET A 1039 29.54 -28.33 -4.10
C MET A 1039 30.91 -27.68 -4.28
N ASP A 1040 30.94 -26.36 -4.44
CA ASP A 1040 32.18 -25.64 -4.65
C ASP A 1040 33.13 -25.75 -3.45
N ALA A 1041 34.45 -25.69 -3.71
CA ALA A 1041 35.46 -25.81 -2.66
C ALA A 1041 35.34 -24.72 -1.58
N ARG A 1042 34.73 -23.57 -1.93
CA ARG A 1042 34.48 -22.43 -1.03
C ARG A 1042 33.44 -22.78 0.02
N TYR A 1043 32.28 -23.28 -0.41
CA TYR A 1043 31.22 -23.75 0.47
C TYR A 1043 31.75 -24.84 1.40
N ARG A 1044 32.47 -25.83 0.85
CA ARG A 1044 33.05 -26.92 1.64
C ARG A 1044 33.97 -26.43 2.75
N ARG A 1045 34.79 -25.41 2.49
CA ARG A 1045 35.66 -24.80 3.50
C ARG A 1045 34.85 -24.10 4.59
N ARG A 1046 33.89 -23.24 4.21
CA ARG A 1046 33.02 -22.53 5.16
C ARG A 1046 32.23 -23.49 6.04
N LEU A 1047 31.76 -24.60 5.46
CA LEU A 1047 31.06 -25.66 6.18
C LEU A 1047 32.01 -26.39 7.13
N ALA A 1048 33.21 -26.76 6.69
CA ALA A 1048 34.20 -27.41 7.55
C ALA A 1048 34.59 -26.54 8.76
N ASP A 1049 34.87 -25.25 8.53
CA ASP A 1049 35.25 -24.31 9.59
C ASP A 1049 34.12 -24.19 10.63
N ALA A 1050 32.87 -24.06 10.16
CA ALA A 1050 31.70 -24.01 11.04
C ALA A 1050 31.49 -25.31 11.83
N ILE A 1051 31.72 -26.48 11.22
CA ILE A 1051 31.62 -27.78 11.90
C ILE A 1051 32.69 -27.93 12.98
N VAL A 1052 33.93 -27.51 12.70
CA VAL A 1052 35.04 -27.57 13.66
C VAL A 1052 34.77 -26.64 14.84
N GLU A 1053 34.28 -25.43 14.58
CA GLU A 1053 33.89 -24.48 15.61
C GLU A 1053 32.74 -25.02 16.48
N LEU A 1054 31.70 -25.59 15.86
CA LEU A 1054 30.60 -26.23 16.58
C LEU A 1054 31.11 -27.39 17.46
N HIS A 1055 31.99 -28.25 16.94
CA HIS A 1055 32.56 -29.34 17.70
C HIS A 1055 33.35 -28.83 18.91
N GLY A 1056 34.13 -27.77 18.77
CA GLY A 1056 34.84 -27.14 19.90
C GLY A 1056 33.89 -26.69 21.00
N LEU A 1057 32.74 -26.09 20.64
CA LEU A 1057 31.72 -25.68 21.62
C LEU A 1057 31.00 -26.88 22.25
N LEU A 1058 30.66 -27.91 21.45
CA LEU A 1058 30.00 -29.11 21.95
C LEU A 1058 30.91 -29.97 22.85
N ALA A 1059 32.22 -29.95 22.62
CA ALA A 1059 33.21 -30.64 23.45
C ALA A 1059 33.46 -29.91 24.78
N ALA A 1060 33.21 -28.60 24.83
CA ALA A 1060 33.29 -27.80 26.06
C ALA A 1060 32.06 -27.97 26.98
N LEU A 1061 30.95 -28.52 26.47
CA LEU A 1061 29.74 -28.88 27.22
C LEU A 1061 29.85 -30.27 27.85
#